data_AF-A0A8C5CRQ3-F1
#
_entry.id   AF-A0A8C5CRQ3-F1
#
_cell.length_a   1.000
_cell.length_b   1.000
_cell.length_c   1.000
_cell.angle_alpha   90.00
_cell.angle_beta   90.00
_cell.angle_gamma   90.00
#
_symmetry.space_group_name_H-M   'P 1'
#
loop_
_entity.id
_entity.type
_entity.pdbx_description
1 polymer ?
#
loop_
_entity_poly.entity_id
_entity_poly.type
_entity_poly.pdbx_seq_one_letter_code
_entity_poly.pdbx_strand_id
1 'polypeptide(L)'
;MEAPGTMSLTLAILLTLHLHRHSVLLVWGAMDSCYDDDGRPSRCMPKFENAAFNRSVLVSNACGTPPEDYCMQTGSTRLCHRCDAADPEHSHGARLLTDFHTDQEPTWWQSQSMFYGVQHPNSVNITLHLGKAFEITYLRLKFYTSRPESFAIYKRLEQGGAWLPYQYYSGSCLKTYGRDAKGYLRPGEDERSPACTEEFSDISPLTGGNVAFSTLEGRPSAYNFDQSVVLQEFVTATDLLISLDRLNTFGDEFFKDSKVLRSYFYAISDFSVGGRCKCNGHASECVQDQSGVLACVCQHHTVGADCQQCHPFYQDRPWARATGEAAHECLKCDCSGRSEECLFDMEQYRSSGHGGRCLNCRDNTQGPHCERCTENHYRASPQDPCLPCDCNVDGSEHLQCDVGGGCVCRATVTGAKCDTCQVGFHSLGPTGCRPCGCDARGSVGHCSLENGECYCKPNVEGQACDRCKPGFFHLQQASPAGCQACFCFGHSLACSASTQHGAINITSHFHQGPPAPDPFTLLMIPPLLPSPPSVPPDKFLGNQINSYGHFIYFTFTSETPDLLPGRVTVLLEGAGADGGPLRLSADFPPLTPPSSSSSSSLGRAPVHTFAVRYVDDTSQLSGVRLASAAVPSSSSPSPLAPAPWVEVCSCPRAFAGRLCESCAPGFTRETPRGGPLAPCVPCTCHQHGPCHPETGTCDCSDFTAGTTCEQCLEGYYGNALIGTPGDCRPCPCPGRTSCAQITQTGEVVCTNCPAGRAGVRCQKCEDGSHGDPLGQAGPVRACARCDCSGNADPNAVGTCHHLTGRCLKCLGHTEGERCERCQQGFYGDALNQTMTQKCKSCSCSPAGTSGPGGQCHPQTGHCHCLPNVGGRDCSRCLVGFFHLQPGHGCQGCDCNSIGSSSTACHPITGMCICRAGVEGRQCDSCRAGFFSFSSRGCRACNCDPMGSVSMQCHGNGTCHCRQGFMGYKCDKCQLNFYHNRATHHCEACPICYGLVKDKVRCLCVCVCALMPILRTHMKHTLDLMGALAQCSPRPTYSLSLSLSLSLSLSLSLSLSLSLSLSLSLLQLVPAACTCVVTAFSNFLF
;
A
#
# COMPACT_ATOMS: atom_id res chain seq x y z
N MET A 1 4.63 -18.14 74.28
CA MET A 1 5.65 -17.20 73.80
C MET A 1 5.97 -17.56 72.36
N GLU A 2 6.29 -16.54 71.56
CA GLU A 2 6.86 -16.63 70.20
C GLU A 2 5.97 -17.19 69.06
N ALA A 3 5.94 -16.43 67.96
CA ALA A 3 5.58 -16.87 66.62
C ALA A 3 6.89 -17.12 65.83
N PRO A 4 6.86 -17.77 64.66
CA PRO A 4 6.58 -17.00 63.45
C PRO A 4 5.81 -17.78 62.36
N GLY A 5 5.33 -17.05 61.34
CA GLY A 5 4.82 -17.63 60.10
C GLY A 5 5.29 -16.84 58.88
N THR A 6 5.98 -17.49 57.95
CA THR A 6 6.40 -16.93 56.65
C THR A 6 6.58 -18.04 55.61
N MET A 7 5.53 -18.38 54.84
CA MET A 7 5.62 -19.15 53.57
C MET A 7 4.25 -19.16 52.84
N SER A 8 3.78 -18.01 52.35
CA SER A 8 2.73 -17.96 51.31
C SER A 8 2.64 -16.57 50.65
N LEU A 9 3.56 -16.28 49.73
CA LEU A 9 3.45 -15.08 48.86
C LEU A 9 3.95 -15.35 47.44
N THR A 10 5.02 -16.14 47.29
CA THR A 10 5.62 -16.47 45.98
C THR A 10 4.74 -17.37 45.11
N LEU A 11 4.00 -18.31 45.69
CA LEU A 11 3.14 -19.23 44.92
C LEU A 11 1.85 -18.55 44.39
N ALA A 12 1.34 -17.55 45.11
CA ALA A 12 0.17 -16.78 44.69
C ALA A 12 0.45 -15.90 43.47
N ILE A 13 1.65 -15.33 43.38
CA ILE A 13 2.07 -14.42 42.30
C ILE A 13 2.26 -15.17 40.96
N LEU A 14 2.75 -16.41 41.00
CA LEU A 14 2.92 -17.23 39.80
C LEU A 14 1.57 -17.72 39.23
N LEU A 15 0.56 -17.95 40.08
CA LEU A 15 -0.76 -18.38 39.61
C LEU A 15 -1.57 -17.23 39.01
N THR A 16 -1.46 -16.00 39.54
CA THR A 16 -2.13 -14.82 38.97
C THR A 16 -1.54 -14.41 37.62
N LEU A 17 -0.22 -14.55 37.43
CA LEU A 17 0.43 -14.31 36.13
C LEU A 17 -0.02 -15.28 35.03
N HIS A 18 -0.38 -16.52 35.36
CA HIS A 18 -0.91 -17.47 34.36
C HIS A 18 -2.41 -17.28 34.06
N LEU A 19 -3.22 -16.80 35.02
CA LEU A 19 -4.66 -16.55 34.82
C LEU A 19 -4.97 -15.20 34.15
N HIS A 20 -4.06 -14.22 34.24
CA HIS A 20 -4.17 -12.96 33.48
C HIS A 20 -3.89 -13.10 31.97
N ARG A 21 -3.33 -14.23 31.52
CA ARG A 21 -3.00 -14.45 30.09
C ARG A 21 -4.16 -15.03 29.25
N HIS A 22 -5.33 -15.28 29.85
CA HIS A 22 -6.50 -15.86 29.17
C HIS A 22 -7.84 -15.17 29.50
N SER A 23 -7.84 -13.97 30.09
CA SER A 23 -9.07 -13.27 30.53
C SER A 23 -9.26 -11.87 29.96
N VAL A 24 -8.47 -11.47 28.95
CA VAL A 24 -8.76 -10.32 28.07
C VAL A 24 -8.96 -10.81 26.64
N LEU A 25 -10.05 -11.55 26.42
CA LEU A 25 -10.74 -11.49 25.14
C LEU A 25 -11.53 -10.18 25.12
N LEU A 26 -10.83 -9.10 24.74
CA LEU A 26 -11.49 -7.92 24.22
C LEU A 26 -12.33 -8.37 23.04
N VAL A 27 -13.65 -8.31 23.15
CA VAL A 27 -14.52 -8.34 21.98
C VAL A 27 -14.31 -7.00 21.28
N TRP A 28 -13.29 -6.93 20.43
CA TRP A 28 -13.22 -5.90 19.41
C TRP A 28 -14.50 -6.02 18.57
N GLY A 29 -15.22 -4.91 18.41
CA GLY A 29 -16.29 -4.86 17.42
C GLY A 29 -15.64 -5.12 16.06
N ALA A 30 -16.15 -6.11 15.32
CA ALA A 30 -15.52 -6.69 14.13
C ALA A 30 -15.45 -5.77 12.89
N MET A 31 -15.37 -4.45 13.08
CA MET A 31 -15.41 -3.41 12.05
C MET A 31 -14.45 -2.23 12.30
N ASP A 32 -13.77 -2.17 13.46
CA ASP A 32 -12.77 -1.12 13.77
C ASP A 32 -11.38 -1.43 13.18
N SER A 33 -11.11 -2.70 12.82
CA SER A 33 -9.92 -3.16 12.10
C SER A 33 -10.31 -3.56 10.68
N CYS A 34 -9.45 -3.27 9.69
CA CYS A 34 -9.59 -3.72 8.30
C CYS A 34 -9.00 -5.13 8.07
N TYR A 35 -8.50 -5.76 9.14
CA TYR A 35 -7.97 -7.11 9.10
C TYR A 35 -8.48 -7.89 10.31
N ASP A 36 -8.83 -9.17 10.12
CA ASP A 36 -9.19 -10.07 11.20
C ASP A 36 -7.96 -10.53 12.02
N ASP A 37 -8.19 -11.31 13.08
CA ASP A 37 -7.13 -11.79 13.97
C ASP A 37 -6.12 -12.74 13.26
N ASP A 38 -6.50 -13.33 12.13
CA ASP A 38 -5.65 -14.15 11.25
C ASP A 38 -4.89 -13.29 10.20
N GLY A 39 -5.09 -11.97 10.20
CA GLY A 39 -4.48 -11.02 9.26
C GLY A 39 -5.12 -10.98 7.88
N ARG A 40 -6.34 -11.51 7.71
CA ARG A 40 -7.07 -11.48 6.42
C ARG A 40 -7.88 -10.19 6.30
N PRO A 41 -7.99 -9.60 5.09
CA PRO A 41 -8.82 -8.42 4.85
C PRO A 41 -10.28 -8.62 5.31
N SER A 42 -10.83 -7.63 6.01
CA SER A 42 -12.21 -7.63 6.50
C SER A 42 -12.82 -6.24 6.41
N ARG A 43 -14.15 -6.13 6.26
CA ARG A 43 -14.81 -4.82 6.10
C ARG A 43 -14.65 -3.96 7.35
N CYS A 44 -14.01 -2.80 7.19
CA CYS A 44 -13.86 -1.78 8.22
C CYS A 44 -14.61 -0.50 7.85
N MET A 45 -15.15 0.21 8.84
CA MET A 45 -15.90 1.45 8.60
C MET A 45 -15.54 2.54 9.61
N PRO A 46 -15.51 3.83 9.22
CA PRO A 46 -15.27 4.91 10.16
C PRO A 46 -16.33 5.00 11.25
N LYS A 47 -15.92 5.56 12.39
CA LYS A 47 -16.81 5.78 13.55
C LYS A 47 -18.02 6.63 13.18
N PHE A 48 -19.12 6.39 13.88
CA PHE A 48 -20.34 7.19 13.74
C PHE A 48 -20.20 8.48 14.52
N GLU A 49 -20.49 9.62 13.88
CA GLU A 49 -20.32 10.95 14.47
C GLU A 49 -21.43 11.93 14.05
N ASN A 50 -21.46 13.08 14.73
CA ASN A 50 -22.24 14.23 14.29
C ASN A 50 -21.37 15.05 13.31
N ALA A 51 -21.56 14.83 12.01
CA ALA A 51 -20.75 15.46 10.96
C ALA A 51 -20.94 16.99 10.86
N ALA A 52 -22.00 17.54 11.46
CA ALA A 52 -22.25 18.98 11.55
C ALA A 52 -21.49 19.66 12.70
N PHE A 53 -21.08 18.93 13.73
CA PHE A 53 -20.51 19.50 14.95
C PHE A 53 -19.25 20.32 14.67
N ASN A 54 -19.21 21.54 15.22
CA ASN A 54 -18.13 22.52 15.05
C ASN A 54 -17.80 22.84 13.56
N ARG A 55 -18.75 22.65 12.64
CA ARG A 55 -18.63 23.07 11.23
C ARG A 55 -19.24 24.45 11.02
N SER A 56 -18.63 25.22 10.11
CA SER A 56 -19.17 26.51 9.68
C SER A 56 -20.44 26.34 8.87
N VAL A 57 -21.54 26.93 9.34
CA VAL A 57 -22.81 27.01 8.63
C VAL A 57 -22.98 28.41 8.04
N LEU A 58 -23.47 28.48 6.80
CA LEU A 58 -23.84 29.73 6.13
C LEU A 58 -25.35 29.91 6.21
N VAL A 59 -25.81 31.08 6.66
CA VAL A 59 -27.25 31.42 6.73
C VAL A 59 -27.55 32.62 5.83
N SER A 60 -28.72 32.63 5.18
CA SER A 60 -29.14 33.78 4.36
C SER A 60 -29.70 34.95 5.18
N ASN A 61 -30.02 34.73 6.46
CA ASN A 61 -30.60 35.74 7.34
C ASN A 61 -30.20 35.48 8.80
N ALA A 62 -30.01 36.53 9.58
CA ALA A 62 -29.80 36.50 11.02
C ALA A 62 -30.25 37.85 11.63
N CYS A 63 -30.71 37.86 12.88
CA CYS A 63 -31.10 39.10 13.54
C CYS A 63 -29.90 39.96 13.97
N GLY A 64 -30.16 41.23 14.30
CA GLY A 64 -29.21 42.11 14.97
C GLY A 64 -28.36 43.01 14.07
N THR A 65 -28.57 43.03 12.76
CA THR A 65 -27.99 44.03 11.83
C THR A 65 -29.05 44.60 10.87
N PRO A 66 -29.67 45.76 11.15
CA PRO A 66 -29.52 46.58 12.36
C PRO A 66 -30.08 45.89 13.62
N PRO A 67 -29.74 46.37 14.83
CA PRO A 67 -30.31 45.85 16.07
C PRO A 67 -31.84 45.95 16.10
N GLU A 68 -32.51 44.89 16.56
CA GLU A 68 -33.97 44.76 16.47
C GLU A 68 -34.60 44.14 17.73
N ASP A 69 -35.85 44.52 18.03
CA ASP A 69 -36.62 43.89 19.11
C ASP A 69 -37.42 42.69 18.60
N TYR A 70 -37.36 41.58 19.34
CA TYR A 70 -38.19 40.38 19.12
C TYR A 70 -38.97 40.03 20.41
N CYS A 71 -40.06 39.29 20.31
CA CYS A 71 -40.93 38.99 21.45
C CYS A 71 -41.21 37.49 21.57
N MET A 72 -41.08 36.93 22.77
CA MET A 72 -41.39 35.52 23.02
C MET A 72 -42.90 35.31 23.23
N GLN A 73 -43.45 34.24 22.66
CA GLN A 73 -44.89 33.94 22.66
C GLN A 73 -45.32 33.01 23.83
N THR A 74 -44.45 32.80 24.81
CA THR A 74 -44.64 31.90 25.96
C THR A 74 -45.28 32.60 27.17
N GLY A 75 -46.51 32.22 27.48
CA GLY A 75 -47.23 32.64 28.70
C GLY A 75 -48.13 33.87 28.54
N SER A 76 -48.75 34.30 29.65
CA SER A 76 -49.75 35.39 29.67
C SER A 76 -49.16 36.80 29.49
N THR A 77 -47.83 36.93 29.38
CA THR A 77 -47.12 38.21 29.19
C THR A 77 -46.13 38.09 28.04
N ARG A 78 -46.33 38.85 26.95
CA ARG A 78 -45.36 38.96 25.84
C ARG A 78 -44.14 39.76 26.31
N LEU A 79 -43.09 39.07 26.75
CA LEU A 79 -41.79 39.66 27.06
C LEU A 79 -41.03 39.87 25.74
N CYS A 80 -40.44 41.06 25.56
CA CYS A 80 -39.67 41.40 24.37
C CYS A 80 -38.21 41.69 24.75
N HIS A 81 -37.31 41.20 23.92
CA HIS A 81 -35.86 41.29 24.05
C HIS A 81 -35.29 41.96 22.81
N ARG A 82 -34.00 42.34 22.85
CA ARG A 82 -33.29 42.95 21.75
C ARG A 82 -32.22 41.99 21.24
N CYS A 83 -32.16 41.79 19.93
CA CYS A 83 -31.06 41.13 19.24
C CYS A 83 -30.12 42.20 18.66
N ASP A 84 -28.82 42.06 18.91
CA ASP A 84 -27.79 43.00 18.46
C ASP A 84 -26.53 42.21 18.09
N ALA A 85 -26.16 42.20 16.81
CA ALA A 85 -25.06 41.35 16.32
C ALA A 85 -23.67 41.85 16.77
N ALA A 86 -23.59 43.07 17.33
CA ALA A 86 -22.36 43.63 17.90
C ALA A 86 -22.17 43.27 19.39
N ASP A 87 -23.21 42.79 20.07
CA ASP A 87 -23.18 42.40 21.49
C ASP A 87 -23.17 40.86 21.61
N PRO A 88 -22.08 40.22 22.08
CA PRO A 88 -22.00 38.77 22.21
C PRO A 88 -23.13 38.13 23.04
N GLU A 89 -23.66 38.83 24.04
CA GLU A 89 -24.73 38.32 24.92
C GLU A 89 -26.12 38.36 24.25
N HIS A 90 -26.28 39.17 23.19
CA HIS A 90 -27.54 39.38 22.45
C HIS A 90 -27.42 39.02 20.96
N SER A 91 -26.39 38.27 20.57
CA SER A 91 -26.06 37.92 19.19
C SER A 91 -26.38 36.46 18.88
N HIS A 92 -27.33 36.25 17.97
CA HIS A 92 -27.85 34.92 17.59
C HIS A 92 -27.33 34.44 16.22
N GLY A 93 -26.01 34.42 16.07
CA GLY A 93 -25.34 34.11 14.80
C GLY A 93 -25.28 32.62 14.42
N ALA A 94 -24.97 32.33 13.15
CA ALA A 94 -24.99 30.98 12.57
C ALA A 94 -24.08 29.92 13.23
N ARG A 95 -23.10 30.34 14.04
CA ARG A 95 -22.24 29.41 14.79
C ARG A 95 -23.01 28.65 15.88
N LEU A 96 -24.12 29.20 16.35
CA LEU A 96 -25.01 28.63 17.38
C LEU A 96 -26.00 27.59 16.81
N LEU A 97 -25.69 27.04 15.63
CA LEU A 97 -26.39 25.89 15.03
C LEU A 97 -25.62 24.59 15.26
N THR A 98 -24.30 24.66 15.43
CA THR A 98 -23.37 23.52 15.37
C THR A 98 -22.35 23.53 16.52
N ASP A 99 -22.55 24.40 17.50
CA ASP A 99 -21.83 24.43 18.76
C ASP A 99 -22.25 23.27 19.69
N PHE A 100 -21.76 23.29 20.93
CA PHE A 100 -22.09 22.27 21.91
C PHE A 100 -23.43 22.58 22.60
N HIS A 101 -24.52 22.22 21.93
CA HIS A 101 -25.88 22.43 22.46
C HIS A 101 -26.10 21.73 23.81
N THR A 102 -26.68 22.46 24.77
CA THR A 102 -27.20 21.90 26.03
C THR A 102 -28.63 22.35 26.30
N ASP A 103 -29.43 21.50 26.95
CA ASP A 103 -30.85 21.80 27.23
C ASP A 103 -31.09 22.78 28.39
N GLN A 104 -30.02 23.32 28.99
CA GLN A 104 -30.08 24.13 30.22
C GLN A 104 -29.67 25.57 29.96
N GLU A 105 -28.61 25.75 29.18
CA GLU A 105 -28.20 27.02 28.60
C GLU A 105 -28.29 26.86 27.07
N PRO A 106 -29.52 26.90 26.51
CA PRO A 106 -29.71 26.76 25.07
C PRO A 106 -29.16 28.00 24.37
N THR A 107 -28.12 27.81 23.57
CA THR A 107 -27.75 28.72 22.49
C THR A 107 -28.72 28.53 21.33
N TRP A 108 -28.90 29.55 20.48
CA TRP A 108 -29.65 29.40 19.23
C TRP A 108 -29.23 30.44 18.20
N TRP A 109 -29.24 30.04 16.93
CA TRP A 109 -29.31 30.98 15.82
C TRP A 109 -30.75 31.47 15.66
N GLN A 110 -30.92 32.74 15.27
CA GLN A 110 -32.21 33.38 15.08
C GLN A 110 -32.26 34.19 13.77
N SER A 111 -33.29 33.96 12.96
CA SER A 111 -33.63 34.84 11.85
C SER A 111 -34.21 36.16 12.36
N GLN A 112 -34.25 37.17 11.50
CA GLN A 112 -35.10 38.33 11.72
C GLN A 112 -36.58 37.92 11.85
N SER A 113 -37.38 38.81 12.42
CA SER A 113 -38.82 38.58 12.57
C SER A 113 -39.65 38.87 11.31
N MET A 114 -40.89 38.39 11.30
CA MET A 114 -41.88 38.62 10.25
C MET A 114 -42.12 40.12 10.00
N PHE A 115 -41.90 40.97 11.00
CA PHE A 115 -41.88 42.44 10.86
C PHE A 115 -40.86 42.93 9.81
N TYR A 116 -39.73 42.25 9.65
CA TYR A 116 -38.69 42.51 8.64
C TYR A 116 -38.86 41.70 7.35
N GLY A 117 -40.02 41.06 7.15
CA GLY A 117 -40.34 40.34 5.92
C GLY A 117 -39.89 38.88 5.88
N VAL A 118 -39.49 38.29 7.02
CA VAL A 118 -39.28 36.84 7.14
C VAL A 118 -40.63 36.13 7.22
N GLN A 119 -41.25 35.92 6.05
CA GLN A 119 -42.44 35.09 5.83
C GLN A 119 -42.58 34.82 4.33
N HIS A 120 -43.24 33.71 3.99
CA HIS A 120 -43.59 33.32 2.63
C HIS A 120 -44.13 34.52 1.79
N PRO A 121 -43.56 34.81 0.61
CA PRO A 121 -42.72 33.95 -0.22
C PRO A 121 -41.21 33.97 0.08
N ASN A 122 -40.74 34.75 1.06
CA ASN A 122 -39.32 34.81 1.39
C ASN A 122 -38.91 33.62 2.26
N SER A 123 -37.92 32.83 1.82
CA SER A 123 -37.36 31.73 2.60
C SER A 123 -36.04 32.10 3.29
N VAL A 124 -35.70 31.35 4.34
CA VAL A 124 -34.40 31.45 5.03
C VAL A 124 -33.63 30.15 4.82
N ASN A 125 -32.43 30.28 4.26
CA ASN A 125 -31.60 29.16 3.83
C ASN A 125 -30.43 28.95 4.79
N ILE A 126 -30.18 27.70 5.17
CA ILE A 126 -29.12 27.28 6.08
C ILE A 126 -28.28 26.20 5.36
N THR A 127 -27.06 26.53 4.98
CA THR A 127 -26.15 25.67 4.21
C THR A 127 -24.99 25.18 5.08
N LEU A 128 -24.84 23.86 5.19
CA LEU A 128 -23.76 23.18 5.87
C LEU A 128 -22.85 22.49 4.85
N HIS A 129 -21.55 22.78 4.91
CA HIS A 129 -20.51 22.15 4.10
C HIS A 129 -19.74 21.11 4.93
N LEU A 130 -19.83 19.83 4.57
CA LEU A 130 -19.14 18.75 5.30
C LEU A 130 -17.66 18.61 4.90
N GLY A 131 -17.31 19.07 3.68
CA GLY A 131 -15.94 19.05 3.14
C GLY A 131 -15.46 17.67 2.65
N LYS A 132 -16.31 16.64 2.73
CA LYS A 132 -16.13 15.29 2.20
C LYS A 132 -17.51 14.62 2.07
N ALA A 133 -17.60 13.54 1.29
CA ALA A 133 -18.78 12.68 1.27
C ALA A 133 -18.97 11.91 2.61
N PHE A 134 -20.18 11.98 3.14
CA PHE A 134 -20.63 11.21 4.31
C PHE A 134 -21.84 10.33 3.93
N GLU A 135 -21.93 9.17 4.57
CA GLU A 135 -23.12 8.32 4.57
C GLU A 135 -24.02 8.76 5.73
N ILE A 136 -25.01 9.60 5.42
CA ILE A 136 -25.90 10.23 6.39
C ILE A 136 -26.98 9.23 6.81
N THR A 137 -27.08 8.98 8.11
CA THR A 137 -28.12 8.14 8.71
C THR A 137 -29.32 8.98 9.14
N TYR A 138 -29.09 10.15 9.73
CA TYR A 138 -30.16 11.09 10.06
C TYR A 138 -29.71 12.55 10.02
N LEU A 139 -30.67 13.45 9.79
CA LEU A 139 -30.57 14.88 10.11
C LEU A 139 -31.52 15.20 11.26
N ARG A 140 -31.12 16.11 12.15
CA ARG A 140 -31.92 16.55 13.29
C ARG A 140 -31.85 18.06 13.44
N LEU A 141 -33.01 18.70 13.58
CA LEU A 141 -33.17 20.12 13.84
C LEU A 141 -33.98 20.31 15.13
N LYS A 142 -33.39 20.94 16.15
CA LYS A 142 -34.10 21.34 17.36
C LYS A 142 -34.42 22.83 17.31
N PHE A 143 -35.70 23.16 17.26
CA PHE A 143 -36.18 24.53 17.21
C PHE A 143 -36.31 25.12 18.61
N TYR A 144 -35.84 26.36 18.79
CA TYR A 144 -36.03 27.15 20.00
C TYR A 144 -37.41 27.84 20.00
N THR A 145 -37.91 28.20 18.81
CA THR A 145 -39.31 28.63 18.55
C THR A 145 -40.21 27.45 18.19
N SER A 146 -41.46 27.73 17.77
CA SER A 146 -42.29 26.78 17.04
C SER A 146 -41.63 26.36 15.72
N ARG A 147 -41.98 25.16 15.24
CA ARG A 147 -41.52 24.63 13.95
C ARG A 147 -42.18 25.37 12.76
N PRO A 148 -41.54 25.43 11.58
CA PRO A 148 -42.15 26.00 10.37
C PRO A 148 -43.42 25.24 9.93
N GLU A 149 -44.34 25.91 9.23
CA GLU A 149 -45.45 25.23 8.53
C GLU A 149 -44.94 24.48 7.30
N SER A 150 -43.93 25.04 6.63
CA SER A 150 -43.26 24.43 5.48
C SER A 150 -41.76 24.67 5.52
N PHE A 151 -40.99 23.60 5.32
CA PHE A 151 -39.54 23.66 5.09
C PHE A 151 -39.07 22.43 4.28
N ALA A 152 -37.90 22.53 3.67
CA ALA A 152 -37.33 21.51 2.82
C ALA A 152 -35.85 21.26 3.14
N ILE A 153 -35.42 20.01 2.97
CA ILE A 153 -34.04 19.55 3.11
C ILE A 153 -33.53 19.19 1.71
N TYR A 154 -32.39 19.73 1.33
CA TYR A 154 -31.66 19.46 0.10
C TYR A 154 -30.25 18.95 0.42
N LYS A 155 -29.64 18.24 -0.53
CA LYS A 155 -28.26 17.74 -0.45
C LYS A 155 -27.50 17.95 -1.76
N ARG A 156 -26.18 17.79 -1.70
CA ARG A 156 -25.32 17.56 -2.88
C ARG A 156 -24.56 16.27 -2.72
N LEU A 157 -24.25 15.63 -3.85
CA LEU A 157 -23.35 14.47 -3.89
C LEU A 157 -21.88 14.90 -3.97
N GLU A 158 -21.59 15.99 -4.70
CA GLU A 158 -20.25 16.53 -4.92
C GLU A 158 -20.21 18.04 -4.70
N GLN A 159 -19.04 18.56 -4.29
CA GLN A 159 -18.86 19.98 -4.00
C GLN A 159 -19.09 20.84 -5.26
N GLY A 160 -20.03 21.79 -5.18
CA GLY A 160 -20.41 22.62 -6.33
C GLY A 160 -21.44 22.00 -7.28
N GLY A 161 -21.89 20.77 -7.02
CA GLY A 161 -22.93 20.10 -7.82
C GLY A 161 -24.34 20.72 -7.68
N ALA A 162 -25.30 20.13 -8.39
CA ALA A 162 -26.70 20.53 -8.30
C ALA A 162 -27.31 20.17 -6.92
N TRP A 163 -28.17 21.05 -6.39
CA TRP A 163 -28.96 20.75 -5.19
C TRP A 163 -30.05 19.72 -5.53
N LEU A 164 -29.99 18.56 -4.86
CA LEU A 164 -30.97 17.50 -4.96
C LEU A 164 -31.92 17.55 -3.76
N PRO A 165 -33.25 17.41 -3.95
CA PRO A 165 -34.19 17.38 -2.85
C PRO A 165 -34.05 16.09 -2.04
N TYR A 166 -34.03 16.21 -0.71
CA TYR A 166 -33.79 15.10 0.21
C TYR A 166 -35.08 14.72 0.96
N GLN A 167 -35.78 15.71 1.52
CA GLN A 167 -37.03 15.54 2.28
C GLN A 167 -37.83 16.84 2.29
N TYR A 168 -39.16 16.76 2.23
CA TYR A 168 -40.07 17.89 2.41
C TYR A 168 -40.94 17.75 3.65
N TYR A 169 -41.21 18.86 4.30
CA TYR A 169 -42.17 18.97 5.40
C TYR A 169 -43.13 20.13 5.11
N SER A 170 -44.43 19.87 5.10
CA SER A 170 -45.44 20.89 4.88
C SER A 170 -46.81 20.45 5.36
N GLY A 171 -47.54 21.33 6.06
CA GLY A 171 -48.98 21.16 6.31
C GLY A 171 -49.82 21.28 5.04
N SER A 172 -49.19 21.60 3.90
CA SER A 172 -49.82 21.85 2.62
C SER A 172 -48.99 21.33 1.43
N CYS A 173 -48.36 20.16 1.57
CA CYS A 173 -47.45 19.51 0.59
C CYS A 173 -47.78 19.72 -0.89
N LEU A 174 -49.04 19.49 -1.30
CA LEU A 174 -49.46 19.60 -2.70
C LEU A 174 -49.45 21.06 -3.20
N LYS A 175 -49.82 22.00 -2.33
CA LYS A 175 -49.89 23.43 -2.64
C LYS A 175 -48.52 24.11 -2.60
N THR A 176 -47.66 23.70 -1.67
CA THR A 176 -46.36 24.35 -1.43
C THR A 176 -45.24 23.73 -2.28
N TYR A 177 -45.20 22.40 -2.44
CA TYR A 177 -44.13 21.70 -3.18
C TYR A 177 -44.60 20.85 -4.37
N GLY A 178 -45.91 20.81 -4.66
CA GLY A 178 -46.45 19.98 -5.75
C GLY A 178 -46.31 18.47 -5.50
N ARG A 179 -46.26 18.06 -4.23
CA ARG A 179 -46.06 16.65 -3.80
C ARG A 179 -47.27 16.13 -3.03
N ASP A 180 -47.60 14.86 -3.21
CA ASP A 180 -48.55 14.17 -2.33
C ASP A 180 -47.99 14.09 -0.90
N ALA A 181 -48.86 14.22 0.10
CA ALA A 181 -48.52 13.90 1.48
C ALA A 181 -48.42 12.36 1.65
N LYS A 182 -47.19 11.84 1.61
CA LYS A 182 -46.86 10.41 1.69
C LYS A 182 -45.60 10.22 2.54
N GLY A 183 -45.72 9.53 3.67
CA GLY A 183 -44.62 9.26 4.59
C GLY A 183 -43.78 8.01 4.29
N TYR A 184 -44.11 7.24 3.24
CA TYR A 184 -43.39 6.01 2.88
C TYR A 184 -43.41 5.77 1.36
N LEU A 185 -42.41 5.05 0.85
CA LEU A 185 -42.31 4.63 -0.56
C LEU A 185 -42.75 3.17 -0.71
N ARG A 186 -43.36 2.83 -1.85
CA ARG A 186 -43.76 1.45 -2.17
C ARG A 186 -42.64 0.69 -2.88
N PRO A 187 -42.53 -0.65 -2.70
CA PRO A 187 -41.61 -1.47 -3.48
C PRO A 187 -41.83 -1.28 -4.99
N GLY A 188 -40.76 -0.94 -5.71
CA GLY A 188 -40.80 -0.67 -7.16
C GLY A 188 -40.93 0.81 -7.55
N GLU A 189 -41.16 1.72 -6.59
CA GLU A 189 -40.99 3.17 -6.81
C GLU A 189 -39.48 3.54 -6.72
N ASP A 190 -39.06 4.69 -7.30
CA ASP A 190 -37.65 5.13 -7.20
C ASP A 190 -37.31 5.52 -5.75
N GLU A 191 -36.56 4.66 -5.07
CA GLU A 191 -36.11 4.83 -3.68
C GLU A 191 -35.19 6.03 -3.45
N ARG A 192 -34.83 6.82 -4.48
CA ARG A 192 -34.19 8.14 -4.33
C ARG A 192 -35.18 9.29 -4.24
N SER A 193 -36.47 9.04 -4.42
CA SER A 193 -37.50 10.07 -4.39
C SER A 193 -37.61 10.72 -3.00
N PRO A 194 -37.67 12.07 -2.92
CA PRO A 194 -37.96 12.77 -1.67
C PRO A 194 -39.45 12.63 -1.32
N ALA A 195 -39.72 12.29 -0.06
CA ALA A 195 -41.07 12.25 0.48
C ALA A 195 -41.54 13.65 0.92
N CYS A 196 -42.85 13.83 1.11
CA CYS A 196 -43.42 15.01 1.76
C CYS A 196 -44.38 14.56 2.86
N THR A 197 -44.20 15.05 4.09
CA THR A 197 -45.01 14.67 5.25
C THR A 197 -45.41 15.89 6.08
N GLU A 198 -46.56 15.79 6.74
CA GLU A 198 -47.14 16.82 7.60
C GLU A 198 -46.73 16.68 9.08
N GLU A 199 -46.14 15.55 9.48
CA GLU A 199 -45.89 15.13 10.88
C GLU A 199 -45.23 16.17 11.79
N PHE A 200 -44.32 16.99 11.23
CA PHE A 200 -43.60 18.02 11.99
C PHE A 200 -43.99 19.46 11.63
N SER A 201 -45.12 19.63 10.92
CA SER A 201 -45.60 20.93 10.42
C SER A 201 -46.58 21.62 11.39
N ASP A 202 -46.99 20.95 12.47
CA ASP A 202 -47.84 21.54 13.52
C ASP A 202 -47.04 22.53 14.39
N ILE A 203 -47.70 23.64 14.76
CA ILE A 203 -47.17 24.75 15.57
C ILE A 203 -46.81 24.32 17.00
N SER A 204 -47.44 23.26 17.51
CA SER A 204 -47.09 22.65 18.80
C SER A 204 -45.88 21.71 18.66
N PRO A 205 -44.86 21.75 19.54
CA PRO A 205 -44.70 22.67 20.67
C PRO A 205 -44.12 24.03 20.24
N LEU A 206 -44.43 25.08 21.02
CA LEU A 206 -43.98 26.46 20.76
C LEU A 206 -42.49 26.71 21.05
N THR A 207 -41.81 25.75 21.69
CA THR A 207 -40.37 25.78 21.95
C THR A 207 -39.88 24.34 22.15
N GLY A 208 -38.62 24.06 21.81
CA GLY A 208 -38.02 22.72 21.91
C GLY A 208 -38.52 21.72 20.86
N GLY A 209 -39.16 22.18 19.78
CA GLY A 209 -39.69 21.33 18.72
C GLY A 209 -38.56 20.56 18.02
N ASN A 210 -38.58 19.24 18.10
CA ASN A 210 -37.54 18.37 17.53
C ASN A 210 -38.04 17.78 16.21
N VAL A 211 -37.28 17.98 15.13
CA VAL A 211 -37.46 17.36 13.82
C VAL A 211 -36.33 16.37 13.63
N ALA A 212 -36.64 15.11 13.35
CA ALA A 212 -35.67 14.09 12.96
C ALA A 212 -36.06 13.51 11.59
N PHE A 213 -35.11 13.49 10.66
CA PHE A 213 -35.25 12.88 9.35
C PHE A 213 -34.27 11.70 9.28
N SER A 214 -34.79 10.48 9.29
CA SER A 214 -34.01 9.26 9.06
C SER A 214 -33.96 8.95 7.57
N THR A 215 -32.77 8.74 7.02
CA THR A 215 -32.58 8.65 5.56
C THR A 215 -33.07 7.33 4.97
N LEU A 216 -33.03 6.24 5.75
CA LEU A 216 -33.45 4.89 5.36
C LEU A 216 -34.88 4.52 5.81
N GLU A 217 -35.54 5.38 6.60
CA GLU A 217 -36.89 5.13 7.07
C GLU A 217 -37.91 5.16 5.92
N GLY A 218 -38.86 4.23 5.94
CA GLY A 218 -39.87 4.10 4.88
C GLY A 218 -39.35 3.64 3.51
N ARG A 219 -38.09 3.18 3.42
CA ARG A 219 -37.46 2.70 2.16
C ARG A 219 -37.35 1.16 2.11
N PRO A 220 -37.97 0.49 1.13
CA PRO A 220 -37.96 -0.97 1.03
C PRO A 220 -36.58 -1.62 1.11
N SER A 221 -35.57 -1.12 0.40
CA SER A 221 -34.27 -1.78 0.30
C SER A 221 -33.36 -1.60 1.53
N ALA A 222 -33.82 -0.92 2.60
CA ALA A 222 -33.01 -0.59 3.76
C ALA A 222 -32.44 -1.84 4.50
N TYR A 223 -33.15 -2.97 4.47
CA TYR A 223 -32.67 -4.23 5.06
C TYR A 223 -31.56 -4.91 4.23
N ASN A 224 -31.36 -4.51 2.98
CA ASN A 224 -30.31 -5.01 2.09
C ASN A 224 -29.42 -3.85 1.57
N PHE A 225 -29.10 -2.92 2.47
CA PHE A 225 -28.33 -1.71 2.15
C PHE A 225 -26.97 -2.01 1.50
N ASP A 226 -26.26 -3.05 1.95
CA ASP A 226 -24.94 -3.43 1.44
C ASP A 226 -24.94 -3.78 -0.05
N GLN A 227 -26.07 -4.23 -0.61
CA GLN A 227 -26.23 -4.53 -2.05
C GLN A 227 -26.95 -3.41 -2.82
N SER A 228 -27.61 -2.47 -2.13
CA SER A 228 -28.40 -1.41 -2.76
C SER A 228 -27.57 -0.15 -3.06
N VAL A 229 -26.93 -0.13 -4.24
CA VAL A 229 -26.20 1.04 -4.77
C VAL A 229 -27.08 2.31 -4.76
N VAL A 230 -28.37 2.16 -5.05
CA VAL A 230 -29.38 3.23 -5.05
C VAL A 230 -29.49 3.90 -3.68
N LEU A 231 -29.55 3.10 -2.59
CA LEU A 231 -29.60 3.65 -1.24
C LEU A 231 -28.25 4.16 -0.76
N GLN A 232 -27.13 3.53 -1.16
CA GLN A 232 -25.78 4.02 -0.86
C GLN A 232 -25.55 5.43 -1.44
N GLU A 233 -26.03 5.69 -2.66
CA GLU A 233 -26.07 7.03 -3.27
C GLU A 233 -27.08 7.96 -2.54
N PHE A 234 -28.26 7.45 -2.16
CA PHE A 234 -29.26 8.24 -1.44
C PHE A 234 -28.81 8.71 -0.05
N VAL A 235 -28.02 7.91 0.70
CA VAL A 235 -27.44 8.36 1.98
C VAL A 235 -26.18 9.21 1.80
N THR A 236 -25.53 9.19 0.63
CA THR A 236 -24.33 10.00 0.38
C THR A 236 -24.66 11.50 0.32
N ALA A 237 -23.95 12.34 1.08
CA ALA A 237 -23.98 13.80 0.93
C ALA A 237 -22.62 14.47 1.21
N THR A 238 -22.33 15.57 0.53
CA THR A 238 -21.16 16.46 0.76
C THR A 238 -21.56 17.83 1.32
N ASP A 239 -22.68 18.38 0.84
CA ASP A 239 -23.31 19.59 1.36
C ASP A 239 -24.77 19.31 1.71
N LEU A 240 -25.31 20.03 2.68
CA LEU A 240 -26.71 20.00 3.10
C LEU A 240 -27.28 21.43 3.14
N LEU A 241 -28.53 21.60 2.72
CA LEU A 241 -29.24 22.88 2.69
C LEU A 241 -30.63 22.70 3.30
N ILE A 242 -30.96 23.48 4.31
CA ILE A 242 -32.31 23.59 4.87
C ILE A 242 -32.93 24.89 4.35
N SER A 243 -34.09 24.82 3.70
CA SER A 243 -34.89 25.97 3.25
C SER A 243 -36.11 26.10 4.15
N LEU A 244 -36.19 27.19 4.92
CA LEU A 244 -37.31 27.49 5.82
C LEU A 244 -38.29 28.42 5.10
N ASP A 245 -39.44 27.89 4.66
CA ASP A 245 -40.24 28.50 3.59
C ASP A 245 -41.55 29.16 4.05
N ARG A 246 -42.12 28.73 5.18
CA ARG A 246 -43.30 29.37 5.82
C ARG A 246 -43.29 29.23 7.34
N LEU A 247 -43.53 30.33 8.06
CA LEU A 247 -43.75 30.32 9.52
C LEU A 247 -45.16 29.83 9.87
N ASN A 248 -45.27 29.07 10.95
CA ASN A 248 -46.55 28.80 11.62
C ASN A 248 -47.03 30.04 12.39
N THR A 249 -48.33 30.35 12.31
CA THR A 249 -48.97 31.49 12.98
C THR A 249 -50.28 31.06 13.65
N PHE A 250 -50.80 31.89 14.57
CA PHE A 250 -52.11 31.68 15.17
C PHE A 250 -53.24 32.40 14.41
N GLY A 251 -52.93 33.09 13.30
CA GLY A 251 -53.88 33.94 12.58
C GLY A 251 -54.00 35.38 13.12
N ASP A 252 -53.26 35.74 14.18
CA ASP A 252 -53.24 37.09 14.73
C ASP A 252 -52.35 38.07 13.93
N GLU A 253 -51.55 37.58 12.98
CA GLU A 253 -50.78 38.41 12.04
C GLU A 253 -51.66 39.24 11.09
N PHE A 254 -52.92 38.84 10.89
CA PHE A 254 -53.89 39.55 10.05
C PHE A 254 -54.07 41.03 10.45
N PHE A 255 -53.97 41.31 11.75
CA PHE A 255 -54.10 42.67 12.30
C PHE A 255 -52.87 43.55 12.07
N LYS A 256 -51.76 42.99 11.59
CA LYS A 256 -50.47 43.68 11.32
C LYS A 256 -49.91 44.48 12.51
N ASP A 257 -50.24 44.09 13.73
CA ASP A 257 -49.71 44.72 14.94
C ASP A 257 -48.19 44.48 15.05
N SER A 258 -47.43 45.54 15.34
CA SER A 258 -45.96 45.47 15.34
C SER A 258 -45.41 44.52 16.40
N LYS A 259 -46.09 44.30 17.53
CA LYS A 259 -45.66 43.35 18.56
C LYS A 259 -45.99 41.90 18.18
N VAL A 260 -47.09 41.68 17.45
CA VAL A 260 -47.42 40.36 16.88
C VAL A 260 -46.40 39.96 15.80
N LEU A 261 -46.11 40.86 14.86
CA LEU A 261 -45.15 40.58 13.77
C LEU A 261 -43.71 40.38 14.29
N ARG A 262 -43.38 40.93 15.46
CA ARG A 262 -42.09 40.70 16.15
C ARG A 262 -42.04 39.42 16.99
N SER A 263 -43.16 38.70 17.19
CA SER A 263 -43.17 37.40 17.86
C SER A 263 -43.04 36.18 16.94
N TYR A 264 -42.95 36.41 15.63
CA TYR A 264 -42.78 35.35 14.64
C TYR A 264 -41.40 35.44 13.96
N PHE A 265 -40.55 34.46 14.18
CA PHE A 265 -39.21 34.30 13.62
C PHE A 265 -38.80 32.82 13.68
N TYR A 266 -37.77 32.43 12.93
CA TYR A 266 -37.16 31.10 13.05
C TYR A 266 -36.03 31.14 14.07
N ALA A 267 -35.99 30.19 14.99
CA ALA A 267 -34.83 29.95 15.84
C ALA A 267 -34.54 28.45 16.00
N ILE A 268 -33.27 28.07 15.86
CA ILE A 268 -32.79 26.68 15.92
C ILE A 268 -31.61 26.63 16.91
N SER A 269 -31.66 25.73 17.89
CA SER A 269 -30.64 25.54 18.93
C SER A 269 -29.67 24.38 18.65
N ASP A 270 -30.03 23.44 17.78
CA ASP A 270 -29.18 22.31 17.42
C ASP A 270 -29.49 21.84 16.00
N PHE A 271 -28.48 21.89 15.12
CA PHE A 271 -28.45 21.25 13.82
C PHE A 271 -27.41 20.11 13.83
N SER A 272 -27.90 18.90 14.08
CA SER A 272 -27.10 17.68 14.16
C SER A 272 -27.29 16.80 12.93
N VAL A 273 -26.20 16.21 12.43
CA VAL A 273 -26.19 15.35 11.23
C VAL A 273 -25.46 14.07 11.59
N GLY A 274 -26.20 13.01 11.92
CA GLY A 274 -25.64 11.72 12.30
C GLY A 274 -25.26 10.90 11.07
N GLY A 275 -23.99 10.52 10.95
CA GLY A 275 -23.51 9.72 9.83
C GLY A 275 -22.11 9.13 10.04
N ARG A 276 -21.58 8.52 8.98
CA ARG A 276 -20.20 8.04 8.92
C ARG A 276 -19.49 8.65 7.72
N CYS A 277 -18.20 8.87 7.86
CA CYS A 277 -17.33 9.27 6.77
C CYS A 277 -17.35 8.20 5.65
N LYS A 278 -17.55 8.57 4.38
CA LYS A 278 -17.70 7.60 3.28
C LYS A 278 -16.34 7.07 2.82
N CYS A 279 -16.07 5.79 3.11
CA CYS A 279 -14.83 5.08 2.72
C CYS A 279 -15.06 3.72 2.05
N ASN A 280 -16.30 3.45 1.61
CA ASN A 280 -16.68 2.21 0.92
C ASN A 280 -16.29 0.90 1.64
N GLY A 281 -16.11 0.93 2.96
CA GLY A 281 -15.73 -0.23 3.75
C GLY A 281 -14.24 -0.62 3.71
N HIS A 282 -13.37 0.25 3.17
CA HIS A 282 -11.90 0.06 3.08
C HIS A 282 -11.09 1.02 3.96
N ALA A 283 -11.71 1.66 4.96
CA ALA A 283 -10.99 2.43 5.98
C ALA A 283 -11.76 2.44 7.31
N SER A 284 -11.03 2.36 8.43
CA SER A 284 -11.59 2.48 9.79
C SER A 284 -11.58 3.92 10.32
N GLU A 285 -10.97 4.87 9.61
CA GLU A 285 -10.91 6.28 10.02
C GLU A 285 -10.77 7.26 8.84
N CYS A 286 -11.07 8.53 9.12
CA CYS A 286 -10.86 9.66 8.23
C CYS A 286 -10.03 10.74 8.93
N VAL A 287 -9.11 11.34 8.18
CA VAL A 287 -8.18 12.37 8.67
C VAL A 287 -8.20 13.57 7.72
N GLN A 288 -7.87 14.75 8.24
CA GLN A 288 -7.65 15.92 7.40
C GLN A 288 -6.24 15.87 6.82
N ASP A 289 -6.11 16.12 5.53
CA ASP A 289 -4.83 16.22 4.84
C ASP A 289 -4.11 17.56 5.14
N GLN A 290 -2.91 17.74 4.57
CA GLN A 290 -2.10 18.94 4.79
C GLN A 290 -2.74 20.23 4.23
N SER A 291 -3.74 20.11 3.36
CA SER A 291 -4.58 21.19 2.84
C SER A 291 -5.87 21.43 3.65
N GLY A 292 -6.11 20.63 4.70
CA GLY A 292 -7.33 20.69 5.52
C GLY A 292 -8.54 19.98 4.92
N VAL A 293 -8.36 19.22 3.84
CA VAL A 293 -9.44 18.44 3.20
C VAL A 293 -9.56 17.10 3.92
N LEU A 294 -10.78 16.72 4.30
CA LEU A 294 -11.02 15.44 4.95
C LEU A 294 -10.97 14.30 3.93
N ALA A 295 -10.23 13.23 4.22
CA ALA A 295 -10.07 12.04 3.37
C ALA A 295 -10.02 10.75 4.22
N CYS A 296 -10.27 9.61 3.59
CA CYS A 296 -10.17 8.30 4.23
C CYS A 296 -8.72 7.80 4.33
N VAL A 297 -8.38 7.09 5.41
CA VAL A 297 -7.10 6.35 5.51
C VAL A 297 -7.27 4.99 4.85
N CYS A 298 -7.13 4.96 3.52
CA CYS A 298 -7.46 3.78 2.73
C CYS A 298 -6.53 2.58 2.99
N GLN A 299 -7.16 1.43 3.23
CA GLN A 299 -6.56 0.11 3.37
C GLN A 299 -6.94 -0.76 2.16
N HIS A 300 -6.75 -2.08 2.23
CA HIS A 300 -7.15 -3.01 1.16
C HIS A 300 -6.54 -2.69 -0.22
N HIS A 301 -5.39 -1.99 -0.24
CA HIS A 301 -4.73 -1.44 -1.43
C HIS A 301 -5.64 -0.53 -2.29
N THR A 302 -6.59 0.16 -1.66
CA THR A 302 -7.45 1.18 -2.29
C THR A 302 -6.86 2.59 -2.13
N VAL A 303 -7.28 3.51 -2.98
CA VAL A 303 -6.87 4.92 -3.01
C VAL A 303 -8.03 5.85 -3.39
N GLY A 304 -7.80 7.15 -3.30
CA GLY A 304 -8.82 8.19 -3.54
C GLY A 304 -9.51 8.63 -2.24
N ALA A 305 -10.15 9.80 -2.27
CA ALA A 305 -10.71 10.42 -1.07
C ALA A 305 -11.70 9.52 -0.31
N ASP A 306 -12.49 8.71 -1.03
CA ASP A 306 -13.52 7.79 -0.52
C ASP A 306 -13.06 6.30 -0.62
N CYS A 307 -11.78 6.04 -0.87
CA CYS A 307 -11.24 4.71 -1.17
C CYS A 307 -11.93 4.03 -2.38
N GLN A 308 -12.29 4.84 -3.38
CA GLN A 308 -13.13 4.47 -4.51
C GLN A 308 -12.38 3.95 -5.75
N GLN A 309 -11.06 3.75 -5.64
CA GLN A 309 -10.18 3.27 -6.71
C GLN A 309 -9.16 2.27 -6.14
N CYS A 310 -8.57 1.42 -7.00
CA CYS A 310 -7.42 0.60 -6.62
C CYS A 310 -6.11 1.37 -6.76
N HIS A 311 -5.13 1.05 -5.91
CA HIS A 311 -3.76 1.57 -6.04
C HIS A 311 -3.18 1.20 -7.43
N PRO A 312 -2.37 2.05 -8.10
CA PRO A 312 -1.97 1.84 -9.50
C PRO A 312 -1.36 0.48 -9.85
N PHE A 313 -0.68 -0.20 -8.92
CA PHE A 313 -0.11 -1.54 -9.13
C PHE A 313 -0.97 -2.71 -8.60
N TYR A 314 -2.19 -2.42 -8.15
CA TYR A 314 -3.15 -3.37 -7.61
C TYR A 314 -4.42 -3.46 -8.47
N GLN A 315 -4.22 -3.54 -9.78
CA GLN A 315 -5.28 -3.55 -10.79
C GLN A 315 -5.55 -4.94 -11.37
N ASP A 316 -5.31 -6.02 -10.61
CA ASP A 316 -5.55 -7.38 -11.10
C ASP A 316 -7.03 -7.80 -11.13
N ARG A 317 -7.89 -7.09 -10.39
CA ARG A 317 -9.35 -7.24 -10.47
C ARG A 317 -10.05 -5.87 -10.41
N PRO A 318 -11.32 -5.75 -10.84
CA PRO A 318 -12.07 -4.51 -10.68
C PRO A 318 -12.19 -4.11 -9.21
N TRP A 319 -12.16 -2.80 -8.95
CA TRP A 319 -12.52 -2.26 -7.64
C TRP A 319 -13.99 -2.57 -7.31
N ALA A 320 -14.27 -2.92 -6.05
CA ALA A 320 -15.62 -3.08 -5.51
C ALA A 320 -15.67 -2.72 -4.03
N ARG A 321 -16.80 -2.15 -3.58
CA ARG A 321 -17.07 -1.80 -2.18
C ARG A 321 -17.06 -3.04 -1.27
N ALA A 322 -16.43 -2.95 -0.10
CA ALA A 322 -16.45 -4.03 0.90
C ALA A 322 -17.86 -4.29 1.47
N THR A 323 -18.21 -5.56 1.62
CA THR A 323 -19.51 -6.04 2.13
C THR A 323 -19.36 -6.75 3.48
N GLY A 324 -20.47 -7.17 4.09
CA GLY A 324 -20.42 -8.04 5.28
C GLY A 324 -19.80 -9.42 5.05
N GLU A 325 -19.72 -9.88 3.79
CA GLU A 325 -19.24 -11.22 3.42
C GLU A 325 -17.80 -11.20 2.86
N ALA A 326 -17.38 -10.11 2.20
CA ALA A 326 -16.05 -10.00 1.61
C ALA A 326 -15.50 -8.56 1.64
N ALA A 327 -14.20 -8.42 1.90
CA ALA A 327 -13.51 -7.13 1.96
C ALA A 327 -13.26 -6.48 0.59
N HIS A 328 -13.34 -7.27 -0.50
CA HIS A 328 -13.14 -6.82 -1.88
C HIS A 328 -11.85 -6.00 -2.10
N GLU A 329 -10.76 -6.43 -1.48
CA GLU A 329 -9.45 -5.77 -1.58
C GLU A 329 -8.90 -5.74 -3.01
N CYS A 330 -8.12 -4.72 -3.34
CA CYS A 330 -7.45 -4.63 -4.62
C CYS A 330 -6.26 -5.61 -4.64
N LEU A 331 -6.16 -6.39 -5.71
CA LEU A 331 -5.16 -7.45 -5.87
C LEU A 331 -3.97 -6.98 -6.70
N LYS A 332 -2.77 -7.32 -6.24
CA LYS A 332 -1.51 -6.94 -6.85
C LYS A 332 -1.35 -7.62 -8.22
N CYS A 333 -0.96 -6.86 -9.24
CA CYS A 333 -0.62 -7.43 -10.53
C CYS A 333 0.63 -8.32 -10.44
N ASP A 334 0.58 -9.51 -11.05
CA ASP A 334 1.78 -10.31 -11.28
C ASP A 334 2.48 -9.85 -12.56
N CYS A 335 3.70 -9.34 -12.41
CA CYS A 335 4.57 -8.89 -13.49
C CYS A 335 5.93 -9.61 -13.47
N SER A 336 6.02 -10.80 -12.86
CA SER A 336 7.27 -11.56 -12.74
C SER A 336 8.43 -10.81 -12.06
N GLY A 337 8.15 -9.73 -11.31
CA GLY A 337 9.14 -8.79 -10.77
C GLY A 337 9.76 -7.82 -11.80
N ARG A 338 9.36 -7.89 -13.08
CA ARG A 338 9.95 -7.11 -14.19
C ARG A 338 9.23 -5.78 -14.46
N SER A 339 8.09 -5.51 -13.82
CA SER A 339 7.41 -4.20 -13.85
C SER A 339 6.82 -3.83 -12.48
N GLU A 340 6.56 -2.53 -12.30
CA GLU A 340 5.90 -1.89 -11.15
C GLU A 340 4.62 -1.12 -11.57
N GLU A 341 4.21 -1.25 -12.84
CA GLU A 341 3.03 -0.59 -13.42
C GLU A 341 2.16 -1.62 -14.14
N CYS A 342 0.84 -1.53 -13.96
CA CYS A 342 -0.13 -2.35 -14.67
C CYS A 342 -1.45 -1.60 -14.90
N LEU A 343 -2.27 -2.13 -15.81
CA LEU A 343 -3.65 -1.71 -16.06
C LEU A 343 -4.57 -2.93 -16.00
N PHE A 344 -5.83 -2.71 -15.65
CA PHE A 344 -6.85 -3.76 -15.67
C PHE A 344 -7.38 -4.02 -17.10
N ASP A 345 -7.40 -5.29 -17.51
CA ASP A 345 -7.97 -5.79 -18.76
C ASP A 345 -9.17 -6.72 -18.49
N MET A 346 -10.36 -6.30 -18.96
CA MET A 346 -11.62 -7.00 -18.71
C MET A 346 -11.79 -8.30 -19.51
N GLU A 347 -11.11 -8.46 -20.65
CA GLU A 347 -11.16 -9.71 -21.43
C GLU A 347 -10.24 -10.77 -20.82
N GLN A 348 -9.07 -10.36 -20.34
CA GLN A 348 -8.16 -11.22 -19.58
C GLN A 348 -8.81 -11.70 -18.26
N TYR A 349 -9.46 -10.78 -17.53
CA TYR A 349 -10.18 -11.11 -16.29
C TYR A 349 -11.32 -12.11 -16.51
N ARG A 350 -12.08 -11.96 -17.60
CA ARG A 350 -13.18 -12.90 -17.94
C ARG A 350 -12.72 -14.32 -18.27
N SER A 351 -11.50 -14.49 -18.78
CA SER A 351 -10.98 -15.78 -19.21
C SER A 351 -10.18 -16.51 -18.13
N SER A 352 -9.52 -15.78 -17.22
CA SER A 352 -8.59 -16.35 -16.23
C SER A 352 -8.93 -16.05 -14.77
N GLY A 353 -9.82 -15.10 -14.48
CA GLY A 353 -10.04 -14.55 -13.14
C GLY A 353 -9.00 -13.49 -12.73
N HIS A 354 -8.01 -13.21 -13.59
CA HIS A 354 -6.93 -12.23 -13.39
C HIS A 354 -6.91 -11.25 -14.57
N GLY A 355 -6.88 -9.96 -14.28
CA GLY A 355 -6.98 -8.87 -15.25
C GLY A 355 -5.75 -7.97 -15.31
N GLY A 356 -4.74 -8.22 -14.48
CA GLY A 356 -3.55 -7.38 -14.42
C GLY A 356 -2.69 -7.53 -15.68
N ARG A 357 -2.59 -6.46 -16.47
CA ARG A 357 -1.71 -6.35 -17.64
C ARG A 357 -0.60 -5.35 -17.38
N CYS A 358 0.63 -5.85 -17.33
CA CYS A 358 1.82 -5.06 -17.01
C CYS A 358 2.20 -4.09 -18.13
N LEU A 359 2.71 -2.92 -17.74
CA LEU A 359 3.29 -1.91 -18.63
C LEU A 359 4.82 -1.91 -18.48
N ASN A 360 5.53 -1.33 -19.46
CA ASN A 360 6.95 -0.98 -19.33
C ASN A 360 7.84 -2.15 -18.81
N CYS A 361 7.61 -3.37 -19.31
CA CYS A 361 8.34 -4.58 -18.92
C CYS A 361 9.86 -4.39 -19.10
N ARG A 362 10.62 -4.56 -18.02
CA ARG A 362 12.08 -4.45 -17.99
C ARG A 362 12.77 -5.72 -18.50
N ASP A 363 14.09 -5.68 -18.65
CA ASP A 363 14.93 -6.84 -18.96
C ASP A 363 14.56 -7.59 -20.25
N ASN A 364 14.16 -6.85 -21.29
CA ASN A 364 13.75 -7.38 -22.61
C ASN A 364 12.63 -8.43 -22.53
N THR A 365 11.67 -8.20 -21.64
CA THR A 365 10.46 -9.02 -21.49
C THR A 365 9.22 -8.33 -22.08
N GLN A 366 8.21 -9.13 -22.43
CA GLN A 366 6.91 -8.70 -22.95
C GLN A 366 5.83 -9.71 -22.52
N GLY A 367 4.59 -9.48 -22.95
CA GLY A 367 3.42 -10.27 -22.52
C GLY A 367 2.68 -9.60 -21.35
N PRO A 368 1.45 -10.04 -21.04
CA PRO A 368 0.63 -9.43 -20.00
C PRO A 368 1.24 -9.48 -18.59
N HIS A 369 2.15 -10.42 -18.32
CA HIS A 369 2.80 -10.62 -17.02
C HIS A 369 4.34 -10.47 -17.10
N CYS A 370 4.84 -9.88 -18.19
CA CYS A 370 6.26 -9.84 -18.54
C CYS A 370 6.92 -11.25 -18.57
N GLU A 371 6.14 -12.26 -18.97
CA GLU A 371 6.44 -13.68 -18.80
C GLU A 371 7.19 -14.33 -19.98
N ARG A 372 7.41 -13.58 -21.07
CA ARG A 372 8.09 -14.04 -22.29
C ARG A 372 9.09 -12.97 -22.76
N CYS A 373 10.11 -13.36 -23.51
CA CYS A 373 11.07 -12.40 -24.05
C CYS A 373 10.48 -11.59 -25.21
N THR A 374 10.97 -10.36 -25.41
CA THR A 374 10.74 -9.57 -26.63
C THR A 374 11.23 -10.30 -27.86
N GLU A 375 10.79 -9.89 -29.05
CA GLU A 375 11.33 -10.44 -30.30
C GLU A 375 12.86 -10.32 -30.35
N ASN A 376 13.50 -11.29 -31.00
CA ASN A 376 14.95 -11.41 -31.14
C ASN A 376 15.67 -11.59 -29.80
N HIS A 377 15.00 -12.14 -28.79
CA HIS A 377 15.57 -12.51 -27.49
C HIS A 377 15.11 -13.91 -27.05
N TYR A 378 15.87 -14.54 -26.15
CA TYR A 378 15.59 -15.87 -25.60
C TYR A 378 16.02 -16.01 -24.14
N ARG A 379 15.55 -17.05 -23.46
CA ARG A 379 15.99 -17.46 -22.11
C ARG A 379 15.78 -18.95 -21.89
N ALA A 380 16.61 -19.57 -21.06
CA ALA A 380 16.51 -20.99 -20.72
C ALA A 380 15.51 -21.25 -19.58
N SER A 381 15.52 -20.42 -18.53
CA SER A 381 14.63 -20.50 -17.37
C SER A 381 13.83 -19.21 -17.16
N PRO A 382 12.62 -19.25 -16.54
CA PRO A 382 11.86 -18.04 -16.21
C PRO A 382 12.56 -17.06 -15.26
N GLN A 383 13.56 -17.52 -14.50
CA GLN A 383 14.35 -16.67 -13.59
C GLN A 383 15.50 -15.95 -14.31
N ASP A 384 15.96 -16.48 -15.45
CA ASP A 384 17.08 -15.92 -16.21
C ASP A 384 16.65 -14.60 -16.92
N PRO A 385 17.59 -13.66 -17.13
CA PRO A 385 17.34 -12.49 -17.98
C PRO A 385 17.15 -12.92 -19.44
N CYS A 386 16.36 -12.15 -20.21
CA CYS A 386 16.24 -12.36 -21.65
C CYS A 386 17.51 -11.89 -22.36
N LEU A 387 18.26 -12.83 -22.91
CA LEU A 387 19.47 -12.58 -23.69
C LEU A 387 19.10 -12.31 -25.15
N PRO A 388 19.84 -11.44 -25.86
CA PRO A 388 19.60 -11.20 -27.28
C PRO A 388 19.94 -12.44 -28.12
N CYS A 389 19.20 -12.65 -29.20
CA CYS A 389 19.40 -13.76 -30.13
C CYS A 389 20.63 -13.57 -31.01
N ASP A 390 21.01 -12.32 -31.34
CA ASP A 390 22.17 -11.98 -32.17
C ASP A 390 22.25 -12.75 -33.51
N CYS A 391 21.10 -13.06 -34.11
CA CYS A 391 21.01 -13.69 -35.42
C CYS A 391 21.43 -12.70 -36.53
N ASN A 392 22.26 -13.15 -37.48
CA ASN A 392 22.77 -12.29 -38.54
C ASN A 392 21.66 -11.88 -39.54
N VAL A 393 21.50 -10.58 -39.79
CA VAL A 393 20.42 -10.03 -40.64
C VAL A 393 20.46 -10.47 -42.10
N ASP A 394 21.64 -10.72 -42.64
CA ASP A 394 21.86 -11.14 -44.03
C ASP A 394 21.87 -12.67 -44.17
N GLY A 395 22.30 -13.38 -43.12
CA GLY A 395 22.50 -14.83 -43.13
C GLY A 395 21.35 -15.67 -42.57
N SER A 396 20.53 -15.12 -41.68
CA SER A 396 19.35 -15.80 -41.14
C SER A 396 18.11 -15.61 -42.02
N GLU A 397 17.18 -16.56 -41.96
CA GLU A 397 15.85 -16.40 -42.58
C GLU A 397 14.99 -15.40 -41.80
N HIS A 398 15.12 -15.39 -40.46
CA HIS A 398 14.46 -14.50 -39.52
C HIS A 398 15.34 -14.32 -38.25
N LEU A 399 15.09 -13.26 -37.47
CA LEU A 399 15.97 -12.83 -36.37
C LEU A 399 15.67 -13.45 -35.00
N GLN A 400 14.56 -14.18 -34.88
CA GLN A 400 14.20 -14.91 -33.66
C GLN A 400 14.92 -16.26 -33.64
N CYS A 401 15.58 -16.53 -32.51
CA CYS A 401 16.27 -17.79 -32.22
C CYS A 401 15.40 -18.73 -31.37
N ASP A 402 15.83 -20.00 -31.28
CA ASP A 402 15.22 -21.01 -30.41
C ASP A 402 15.54 -20.80 -28.91
N VAL A 403 14.99 -21.66 -28.05
CA VAL A 403 15.20 -21.61 -26.59
C VAL A 403 16.66 -21.86 -26.14
N GLY A 404 17.51 -22.41 -27.01
CA GLY A 404 18.94 -22.55 -26.80
C GLY A 404 19.78 -21.41 -27.37
N GLY A 405 19.17 -20.47 -28.09
CA GLY A 405 19.83 -19.35 -28.76
C GLY A 405 20.27 -19.64 -30.20
N GLY A 406 19.81 -20.72 -30.83
CA GLY A 406 20.14 -21.09 -32.21
C GLY A 406 19.28 -20.39 -33.26
N CYS A 407 19.90 -19.92 -34.34
CA CYS A 407 19.25 -19.20 -35.44
C CYS A 407 19.03 -20.10 -36.68
N VAL A 408 18.02 -19.79 -37.51
CA VAL A 408 17.73 -20.53 -38.75
C VAL A 408 18.42 -19.87 -39.96
N CYS A 409 19.30 -20.60 -40.65
CA CYS A 409 20.23 -20.06 -41.64
C CYS A 409 19.81 -20.30 -43.09
N ARG A 410 20.12 -19.34 -43.97
CA ARG A 410 19.91 -19.43 -45.42
C ARG A 410 20.84 -20.45 -46.07
N ALA A 411 20.44 -20.95 -47.24
CA ALA A 411 21.03 -22.13 -47.90
C ALA A 411 22.57 -22.14 -48.12
N THR A 412 23.24 -20.99 -48.26
CA THR A 412 24.72 -20.89 -48.45
C THR A 412 25.47 -20.45 -47.19
N VAL A 413 24.77 -20.43 -46.04
CA VAL A 413 25.21 -19.89 -44.75
C VAL A 413 25.12 -20.99 -43.69
N THR A 414 25.86 -20.85 -42.59
CA THR A 414 25.93 -21.81 -41.48
C THR A 414 26.39 -21.12 -40.18
N GLY A 415 26.58 -21.89 -39.12
CA GLY A 415 26.91 -21.39 -37.77
C GLY A 415 25.66 -21.11 -36.91
N ALA A 416 25.82 -21.14 -35.59
CA ALA A 416 24.69 -21.03 -34.65
C ALA A 416 23.96 -19.67 -34.72
N LYS A 417 24.63 -18.62 -35.22
CA LYS A 417 24.08 -17.27 -35.43
C LYS A 417 23.91 -16.92 -36.91
N CYS A 418 24.12 -17.88 -37.82
CA CYS A 418 24.06 -17.71 -39.27
C CYS A 418 25.00 -16.62 -39.82
N ASP A 419 26.16 -16.50 -39.19
CA ASP A 419 27.19 -15.51 -39.41
C ASP A 419 28.34 -16.02 -40.31
N THR A 420 28.38 -17.34 -40.59
CA THR A 420 29.50 -17.96 -41.33
C THR A 420 29.06 -18.51 -42.69
N CYS A 421 29.87 -18.32 -43.73
CA CYS A 421 29.61 -18.88 -45.06
C CYS A 421 29.95 -20.39 -45.13
N GLN A 422 29.26 -21.13 -45.98
CA GLN A 422 29.61 -22.53 -46.27
C GLN A 422 30.91 -22.63 -47.09
N VAL A 423 31.62 -23.76 -46.98
CA VAL A 423 32.95 -23.96 -47.59
C VAL A 423 32.92 -23.76 -49.11
N GLY A 424 33.79 -22.88 -49.62
CA GLY A 424 33.86 -22.49 -51.03
C GLY A 424 33.15 -21.18 -51.37
N PHE A 425 32.44 -20.59 -50.40
CA PHE A 425 31.77 -19.29 -50.51
C PHE A 425 32.29 -18.32 -49.45
N HIS A 426 32.21 -17.03 -49.74
CA HIS A 426 32.71 -15.94 -48.93
C HIS A 426 31.80 -14.70 -48.97
N SER A 427 32.01 -13.77 -48.04
CA SER A 427 31.37 -12.45 -48.00
C SER A 427 29.84 -12.51 -48.07
N LEU A 428 29.26 -12.75 -46.90
CA LEU A 428 27.82 -12.75 -46.65
C LEU A 428 27.19 -11.39 -47.04
N GLY A 429 26.03 -11.46 -47.69
CA GLY A 429 25.18 -10.31 -48.00
C GLY A 429 23.72 -10.72 -48.12
N PRO A 430 22.80 -9.84 -48.56
CA PRO A 430 21.34 -10.00 -48.39
C PRO A 430 20.70 -11.19 -49.14
N THR A 431 21.48 -11.93 -49.93
CA THR A 431 21.07 -13.18 -50.62
C THR A 431 21.93 -14.39 -50.23
N GLY A 432 22.73 -14.31 -49.17
CA GLY A 432 23.73 -15.31 -48.79
C GLY A 432 25.15 -14.99 -49.32
N CYS A 433 26.02 -16.00 -49.36
CA CYS A 433 27.45 -15.87 -49.67
C CYS A 433 27.82 -16.07 -51.16
N ARG A 434 28.98 -15.53 -51.59
CA ARG A 434 29.48 -15.48 -52.98
C ARG A 434 30.63 -16.48 -53.24
N PRO A 435 30.82 -17.06 -54.44
CA PRO A 435 31.87 -18.05 -54.70
C PRO A 435 33.27 -17.44 -54.96
N CYS A 436 34.34 -18.19 -54.69
CA CYS A 436 35.75 -17.75 -54.75
C CYS A 436 36.52 -18.07 -56.06
N GLY A 437 37.68 -17.44 -56.28
CA GLY A 437 38.59 -17.74 -57.41
C GLY A 437 40.09 -17.42 -57.17
N CYS A 438 40.95 -18.44 -57.22
CA CYS A 438 42.35 -18.42 -56.74
C CYS A 438 43.40 -18.83 -57.81
N ASP A 439 44.62 -18.25 -57.78
CA ASP A 439 45.75 -18.63 -58.66
C ASP A 439 46.53 -19.83 -58.09
N ALA A 440 46.66 -20.90 -58.88
CA ALA A 440 47.30 -22.15 -58.49
C ALA A 440 48.84 -22.06 -58.28
N ARG A 441 49.50 -20.99 -58.73
CA ARG A 441 50.94 -20.76 -58.51
C ARG A 441 51.23 -20.37 -57.07
N GLY A 442 50.39 -19.50 -56.53
CA GLY A 442 50.49 -19.00 -55.17
C GLY A 442 49.59 -19.69 -54.16
N SER A 443 48.55 -20.44 -54.55
CA SER A 443 47.59 -21.04 -53.60
C SER A 443 47.93 -22.47 -53.19
N VAL A 444 47.46 -22.89 -52.01
CA VAL A 444 47.59 -24.26 -51.45
C VAL A 444 46.23 -24.96 -51.31
N GLY A 445 45.12 -24.23 -51.39
CA GLY A 445 43.76 -24.78 -51.24
C GLY A 445 42.68 -23.82 -51.76
N HIS A 446 41.51 -23.84 -51.11
CA HIS A 446 40.39 -22.92 -51.38
C HIS A 446 40.63 -21.52 -50.77
N CYS A 447 39.54 -20.79 -50.50
CA CYS A 447 39.53 -19.45 -49.93
C CYS A 447 39.06 -19.41 -48.46
N SER A 448 39.31 -18.28 -47.83
CA SER A 448 38.68 -17.83 -46.59
C SER A 448 37.20 -17.51 -46.80
N LEU A 449 36.39 -17.87 -45.81
CA LEU A 449 34.93 -17.79 -45.82
C LEU A 449 34.40 -16.40 -45.48
N GLU A 450 35.25 -15.49 -45.02
CA GLU A 450 34.86 -14.12 -44.65
C GLU A 450 35.07 -13.14 -45.82
N ASN A 451 36.29 -13.12 -46.36
CA ASN A 451 36.76 -12.10 -47.32
C ASN A 451 37.10 -12.66 -48.72
N GLY A 452 37.01 -13.98 -48.93
CA GLY A 452 37.32 -14.63 -50.20
C GLY A 452 38.80 -14.71 -50.53
N GLU A 453 39.66 -14.40 -49.56
CA GLU A 453 41.12 -14.45 -49.70
C GLU A 453 41.58 -15.89 -49.83
N CYS A 454 42.33 -16.18 -50.88
CA CYS A 454 42.84 -17.51 -51.18
C CYS A 454 43.94 -17.93 -50.19
N TYR A 455 44.01 -19.22 -49.83
CA TYR A 455 45.05 -19.71 -48.92
C TYR A 455 46.41 -19.76 -49.64
N CYS A 456 47.16 -18.66 -49.52
CA CYS A 456 48.44 -18.50 -50.18
C CYS A 456 49.55 -19.34 -49.54
N LYS A 457 50.49 -19.80 -50.37
CA LYS A 457 51.78 -20.36 -49.98
C LYS A 457 52.50 -19.38 -49.05
N PRO A 458 53.31 -19.87 -48.08
CA PRO A 458 53.82 -19.09 -46.96
C PRO A 458 54.23 -17.63 -47.26
N ASN A 459 55.02 -17.41 -48.32
CA ASN A 459 55.66 -16.14 -48.62
C ASN A 459 54.96 -15.35 -49.75
N VAL A 460 53.71 -15.71 -50.06
CA VAL A 460 52.87 -15.17 -51.15
C VAL A 460 51.63 -14.49 -50.57
N GLU A 461 51.16 -13.42 -51.19
CA GLU A 461 49.96 -12.66 -50.83
C GLU A 461 49.17 -12.23 -52.08
N GLY A 462 48.20 -11.32 -51.86
CA GLY A 462 47.20 -10.91 -52.84
C GLY A 462 45.96 -11.78 -52.70
N GLN A 463 44.77 -11.22 -52.92
CA GLN A 463 43.50 -11.92 -52.65
C GLN A 463 43.36 -13.23 -53.46
N ALA A 464 43.99 -13.32 -54.63
CA ALA A 464 44.08 -14.51 -55.46
C ALA A 464 45.44 -15.24 -55.38
N CYS A 465 46.34 -14.85 -54.48
CA CYS A 465 47.71 -15.35 -54.33
C CYS A 465 48.62 -15.12 -55.56
N ASP A 466 48.72 -13.87 -56.00
CA ASP A 466 49.38 -13.47 -57.26
C ASP A 466 50.76 -12.81 -57.09
N ARG A 467 51.18 -12.43 -55.86
CA ARG A 467 52.40 -11.64 -55.61
C ARG A 467 53.18 -12.09 -54.35
N CYS A 468 54.45 -11.70 -54.21
CA CYS A 468 55.22 -11.96 -52.98
C CYS A 468 54.84 -11.01 -51.84
N LYS A 469 54.88 -11.51 -50.60
CA LYS A 469 54.73 -10.68 -49.38
C LYS A 469 55.86 -9.65 -49.24
N PRO A 470 55.63 -8.47 -48.65
CA PRO A 470 56.69 -7.62 -48.12
C PRO A 470 57.61 -8.42 -47.19
N GLY A 471 58.92 -8.19 -47.26
CA GLY A 471 59.90 -9.10 -46.66
C GLY A 471 60.26 -10.30 -47.53
N PHE A 472 59.65 -10.46 -48.72
CA PHE A 472 59.91 -11.58 -49.62
C PHE A 472 59.90 -11.19 -51.11
N PHE A 473 60.60 -11.97 -51.93
CA PHE A 473 60.76 -11.74 -53.38
C PHE A 473 60.90 -13.05 -54.17
N HIS A 474 60.75 -12.98 -55.50
CA HIS A 474 60.89 -14.11 -56.44
C HIS A 474 59.86 -15.27 -56.28
N LEU A 475 58.65 -15.10 -56.85
CA LEU A 475 57.55 -16.09 -56.82
C LEU A 475 57.72 -17.26 -57.81
N GLN A 476 57.64 -18.50 -57.34
CA GLN A 476 57.77 -19.70 -58.19
C GLN A 476 56.82 -20.85 -57.79
N GLN A 477 56.14 -21.48 -58.77
CA GLN A 477 55.23 -22.63 -58.55
C GLN A 477 55.89 -23.78 -57.79
N ALA A 478 57.14 -24.10 -58.16
CA ALA A 478 57.93 -25.20 -57.61
C ALA A 478 58.53 -24.91 -56.22
N SER A 479 58.47 -23.65 -55.76
CA SER A 479 58.86 -23.30 -54.39
C SER A 479 57.72 -23.68 -53.43
N PRO A 480 57.95 -24.53 -52.41
CA PRO A 480 56.92 -24.85 -51.42
C PRO A 480 56.44 -23.61 -50.63
N ALA A 481 57.35 -22.65 -50.42
CA ALA A 481 57.07 -21.39 -49.75
C ALA A 481 56.61 -20.27 -50.70
N GLY A 482 56.71 -20.47 -52.03
CA GLY A 482 56.39 -19.48 -53.05
C GLY A 482 57.51 -18.47 -53.33
N CYS A 483 57.86 -17.63 -52.34
CA CYS A 483 58.89 -16.57 -52.43
C CYS A 483 60.04 -16.75 -51.40
N GLN A 484 61.12 -15.97 -51.50
CA GLN A 484 62.33 -16.01 -50.65
C GLN A 484 62.47 -14.75 -49.77
N ALA A 485 63.07 -14.84 -48.58
CA ALA A 485 63.04 -13.79 -47.55
C ALA A 485 64.18 -12.76 -47.59
N CYS A 486 63.86 -11.51 -47.25
CA CYS A 486 64.79 -10.40 -46.98
C CYS A 486 65.54 -10.57 -45.64
N PHE A 487 66.65 -9.85 -45.47
CA PHE A 487 67.53 -9.89 -44.30
C PHE A 487 67.59 -8.57 -43.55
N CYS A 488 68.18 -7.54 -44.16
CA CYS A 488 68.32 -6.17 -43.65
C CYS A 488 68.55 -6.05 -42.13
N PHE A 489 69.44 -6.89 -41.57
CA PHE A 489 69.65 -7.11 -40.13
C PHE A 489 68.37 -7.12 -39.25
N GLY A 490 67.19 -7.47 -39.78
CA GLY A 490 65.91 -7.47 -39.07
C GLY A 490 65.22 -6.11 -38.91
N HIS A 491 65.86 -4.99 -39.25
CA HIS A 491 65.31 -3.63 -39.05
C HIS A 491 64.57 -3.08 -40.28
N SER A 492 64.61 -3.80 -41.40
CA SER A 492 63.81 -3.52 -42.60
C SER A 492 63.32 -4.82 -43.22
N LEU A 493 62.07 -4.81 -43.67
CA LEU A 493 61.49 -5.88 -44.50
C LEU A 493 61.27 -5.40 -45.94
N ALA A 494 61.58 -4.13 -46.24
CA ALA A 494 61.47 -3.60 -47.59
C ALA A 494 62.73 -3.98 -48.38
N CYS A 495 62.68 -5.10 -49.10
CA CYS A 495 63.67 -5.45 -50.11
C CYS A 495 63.07 -5.88 -51.45
N SER A 496 63.88 -5.81 -52.51
CA SER A 496 63.47 -6.13 -53.88
C SER A 496 64.51 -6.99 -54.60
N ALA A 497 64.05 -7.81 -55.55
CA ALA A 497 64.91 -8.58 -56.44
C ALA A 497 65.85 -7.66 -57.23
N SER A 498 67.16 -7.86 -57.07
CA SER A 498 68.18 -7.12 -57.80
C SER A 498 68.08 -7.35 -59.32
N THR A 499 67.96 -6.26 -60.07
CA THR A 499 68.09 -6.24 -61.53
C THR A 499 69.53 -6.09 -62.03
N GLN A 500 70.50 -5.85 -61.14
CA GLN A 500 71.89 -5.50 -61.50
C GLN A 500 72.91 -6.64 -61.36
N HIS A 501 72.47 -7.83 -60.98
CA HIS A 501 73.34 -9.00 -60.79
C HIS A 501 73.00 -10.10 -61.80
N GLY A 502 74.03 -10.74 -62.34
CA GLY A 502 73.93 -11.89 -63.25
C GLY A 502 74.34 -13.20 -62.57
N ALA A 503 73.69 -14.28 -63.01
CA ALA A 503 73.88 -15.63 -62.52
C ALA A 503 75.24 -16.22 -62.96
N ILE A 504 76.12 -16.50 -62.00
CA ILE A 504 77.41 -17.17 -62.26
C ILE A 504 77.48 -18.54 -61.57
N ASN A 505 78.19 -19.48 -62.18
CA ASN A 505 78.58 -20.73 -61.54
C ASN A 505 80.07 -20.68 -61.21
N ILE A 506 80.40 -20.85 -59.94
CA ILE A 506 81.78 -21.05 -59.47
C ILE A 506 82.07 -22.55 -59.56
N THR A 507 82.98 -22.97 -60.44
CA THR A 507 83.33 -24.39 -60.67
C THR A 507 84.83 -24.68 -60.50
N SER A 508 85.16 -25.91 -60.11
CA SER A 508 86.53 -26.45 -60.09
C SER A 508 86.53 -27.94 -60.45
N HIS A 509 87.61 -28.42 -61.08
CA HIS A 509 87.83 -29.81 -61.50
C HIS A 509 89.19 -30.33 -61.00
N PHE A 510 89.31 -31.64 -60.75
CA PHE A 510 90.55 -32.28 -60.27
C PHE A 510 90.87 -33.54 -61.09
N HIS A 511 92.13 -33.73 -61.50
CA HIS A 511 92.62 -34.89 -62.27
C HIS A 511 94.03 -35.31 -61.79
N GLN A 512 94.33 -36.61 -61.78
CA GLN A 512 95.66 -37.16 -61.45
C GLN A 512 96.52 -37.43 -62.70
N GLY A 513 97.83 -37.19 -62.58
CA GLY A 513 98.86 -37.54 -63.56
C GLY A 513 100.22 -37.74 -62.85
N PRO A 514 101.20 -38.42 -63.48
CA PRO A 514 102.44 -38.83 -62.81
C PRO A 514 103.36 -37.64 -62.44
N PRO A 515 104.24 -37.81 -61.43
CA PRO A 515 105.04 -36.71 -60.89
C PRO A 515 106.17 -36.30 -61.84
N ALA A 516 106.29 -35.00 -62.07
CA ALA A 516 107.53 -34.35 -62.50
C ALA A 516 108.30 -33.88 -61.24
N PRO A 517 109.64 -33.85 -61.26
CA PRO A 517 110.44 -33.84 -60.03
C PRO A 517 110.52 -32.48 -59.31
N ASP A 518 110.77 -32.59 -58.00
CA ASP A 518 111.00 -31.53 -57.01
C ASP A 518 112.08 -30.49 -57.40
N PRO A 519 112.13 -29.36 -56.68
CA PRO A 519 113.10 -29.32 -55.57
C PRO A 519 112.52 -28.75 -54.26
N PHE A 520 112.21 -29.60 -53.28
CA PHE A 520 112.72 -29.49 -51.90
C PHE A 520 112.54 -30.81 -51.14
N THR A 521 113.64 -31.55 -51.02
CA THR A 521 113.72 -32.89 -50.40
C THR A 521 113.56 -32.85 -48.88
N LEU A 522 112.86 -33.83 -48.29
CA LEU A 522 113.31 -34.49 -47.06
C LEU A 522 112.72 -35.90 -46.91
N LEU A 523 113.51 -36.81 -46.33
CA LEU A 523 113.30 -38.27 -46.36
C LEU A 523 112.53 -38.83 -45.14
N MET A 524 111.62 -39.77 -45.44
CA MET A 524 111.38 -41.09 -44.78
C MET A 524 110.96 -41.18 -43.29
N ILE A 525 109.83 -41.89 -43.06
CA ILE A 525 109.56 -42.93 -42.03
C ILE A 525 108.22 -43.66 -42.41
N PRO A 526 107.93 -44.91 -41.96
CA PRO A 526 107.04 -45.87 -42.68
C PRO A 526 105.51 -45.60 -42.70
N PRO A 527 104.72 -46.33 -43.53
CA PRO A 527 103.42 -45.87 -44.02
C PRO A 527 102.23 -46.26 -43.13
N LEU A 528 101.83 -45.35 -42.24
CA LEU A 528 100.53 -45.37 -41.55
C LEU A 528 99.98 -43.94 -41.40
N LEU A 529 99.46 -43.36 -42.48
CA LEU A 529 98.64 -42.14 -42.43
C LEU A 529 97.46 -42.22 -43.40
N PRO A 530 96.27 -41.70 -43.02
CA PRO A 530 95.19 -41.46 -43.97
C PRO A 530 95.57 -40.35 -44.96
N SER A 531 94.93 -40.37 -46.13
CA SER A 531 95.15 -39.40 -47.21
C SER A 531 94.98 -37.93 -46.76
N PRO A 532 95.78 -36.99 -47.31
CA PRO A 532 95.72 -35.58 -46.92
C PRO A 532 94.39 -34.94 -47.38
N PRO A 533 93.82 -33.99 -46.60
CA PRO A 533 92.58 -33.32 -46.97
C PRO A 533 92.74 -32.52 -48.27
N SER A 534 91.79 -32.70 -49.19
CA SER A 534 91.75 -31.94 -50.45
C SER A 534 91.24 -30.52 -50.18
N VAL A 535 92.16 -29.55 -50.15
CA VAL A 535 91.83 -28.11 -50.06
C VAL A 535 91.46 -27.59 -51.45
N PRO A 536 90.24 -27.06 -51.67
CA PRO A 536 89.87 -26.47 -52.95
C PRO A 536 90.46 -25.06 -53.14
N PRO A 537 90.41 -24.50 -54.36
CA PRO A 537 90.97 -23.17 -54.64
C PRO A 537 90.31 -22.05 -53.83
N ASP A 538 91.06 -20.97 -53.56
CA ASP A 538 90.64 -19.78 -52.77
C ASP A 538 89.31 -19.13 -53.19
N LYS A 539 88.84 -19.44 -54.41
CA LYS A 539 87.63 -18.92 -55.06
C LYS A 539 86.31 -19.22 -54.29
N PHE A 540 86.34 -20.08 -53.27
CA PHE A 540 85.18 -20.44 -52.45
C PHE A 540 85.19 -19.82 -51.02
N LEU A 541 86.18 -18.99 -50.68
CA LEU A 541 86.33 -18.36 -49.36
C LEU A 541 85.89 -16.88 -49.33
N GLY A 542 85.83 -16.27 -48.15
CA GLY A 542 85.52 -14.85 -47.93
C GLY A 542 84.05 -14.55 -47.60
N ASN A 543 83.64 -13.27 -47.78
CA ASN A 543 82.25 -12.85 -47.59
C ASN A 543 81.40 -13.28 -48.79
N GLN A 544 80.67 -14.38 -48.64
CA GLN A 544 79.88 -15.03 -49.69
C GLN A 544 78.37 -14.69 -49.62
N ILE A 545 78.00 -13.52 -49.10
CA ILE A 545 76.60 -13.12 -48.87
C ILE A 545 75.72 -13.14 -50.15
N ASN A 546 76.32 -12.97 -51.34
CA ASN A 546 75.62 -13.04 -52.64
C ASN A 546 75.35 -14.48 -53.15
N SER A 547 75.91 -15.50 -52.49
CA SER A 547 75.71 -16.93 -52.79
C SER A 547 74.64 -17.57 -51.87
N TYR A 548 73.94 -16.75 -51.09
CA TYR A 548 72.97 -17.18 -50.07
C TYR A 548 71.80 -17.98 -50.67
N GLY A 549 71.33 -19.00 -49.94
CA GLY A 549 70.16 -19.82 -50.32
C GLY A 549 70.37 -20.84 -51.45
N HIS A 550 71.60 -21.01 -51.96
CA HIS A 550 71.91 -21.90 -53.08
C HIS A 550 72.67 -23.17 -52.65
N PHE A 551 72.49 -24.27 -53.39
CA PHE A 551 73.16 -25.54 -53.14
C PHE A 551 74.62 -25.54 -53.66
N ILE A 552 75.53 -26.12 -52.88
CA ILE A 552 76.86 -26.54 -53.32
C ILE A 552 76.76 -27.99 -53.81
N TYR A 553 77.19 -28.24 -55.05
CA TYR A 553 77.23 -29.57 -55.66
C TYR A 553 78.66 -30.12 -55.63
N PHE A 554 78.80 -31.38 -55.23
CA PHE A 554 80.05 -32.14 -55.27
C PHE A 554 79.92 -33.27 -56.30
N THR A 555 81.01 -33.62 -56.97
CA THR A 555 81.04 -34.69 -57.99
C THR A 555 82.25 -35.58 -57.76
N PHE A 556 82.01 -36.89 -57.75
CA PHE A 556 83.01 -37.93 -57.49
C PHE A 556 83.06 -38.91 -58.67
N THR A 557 84.20 -39.52 -58.91
CA THR A 557 84.44 -40.53 -59.95
C THR A 557 85.08 -41.79 -59.35
N SER A 558 84.69 -42.94 -59.89
CA SER A 558 85.11 -44.29 -59.49
C SER A 558 85.08 -45.21 -60.72
N GLU A 559 85.86 -46.30 -60.71
CA GLU A 559 85.87 -47.31 -61.78
C GLU A 559 84.62 -48.20 -61.78
N THR A 560 84.00 -48.44 -60.61
CA THR A 560 82.70 -49.13 -60.49
C THR A 560 81.77 -48.42 -59.49
N PRO A 561 80.43 -48.60 -59.58
CA PRO A 561 79.48 -47.92 -58.70
C PRO A 561 79.62 -48.31 -57.22
N ASP A 562 80.01 -49.55 -56.93
CA ASP A 562 80.16 -50.10 -55.58
C ASP A 562 81.38 -49.54 -54.83
N LEU A 563 82.26 -48.82 -55.52
CA LEU A 563 83.46 -48.17 -54.99
C LEU A 563 83.27 -46.64 -54.81
N LEU A 564 82.04 -46.13 -54.93
CA LEU A 564 81.72 -44.73 -54.60
C LEU A 564 81.71 -44.51 -53.07
N PRO A 565 82.13 -43.33 -52.58
CA PRO A 565 82.42 -43.14 -51.15
C PRO A 565 81.14 -43.24 -50.31
N GLY A 566 81.14 -44.19 -49.36
CA GLY A 566 79.98 -44.44 -48.48
C GLY A 566 79.74 -43.36 -47.41
N ARG A 567 80.71 -42.45 -47.19
CA ARG A 567 80.56 -41.27 -46.33
C ARG A 567 81.49 -40.13 -46.78
N VAL A 568 80.89 -38.99 -47.12
CA VAL A 568 81.61 -37.74 -47.39
C VAL A 568 81.32 -36.75 -46.28
N THR A 569 82.35 -36.12 -45.71
CA THR A 569 82.24 -35.12 -44.63
C THR A 569 82.80 -33.77 -45.09
N VAL A 570 81.95 -32.75 -45.21
CA VAL A 570 82.35 -31.38 -45.60
C VAL A 570 82.54 -30.51 -44.36
N LEU A 571 83.74 -29.95 -44.16
CA LEU A 571 84.05 -29.03 -43.06
C LEU A 571 84.14 -27.57 -43.56
N LEU A 572 83.31 -26.70 -42.97
CA LEU A 572 83.35 -25.25 -43.20
C LEU A 572 83.70 -24.55 -41.88
N GLU A 573 84.66 -23.62 -41.89
CA GLU A 573 84.98 -22.78 -40.72
C GLU A 573 84.88 -21.28 -41.05
N GLY A 574 84.17 -20.52 -40.22
CA GLY A 574 83.97 -19.07 -40.37
C GLY A 574 83.61 -18.39 -39.05
N ALA A 575 83.25 -17.09 -39.07
CA ALA A 575 82.84 -16.34 -37.88
C ALA A 575 81.32 -16.08 -37.89
N GLY A 576 80.57 -16.71 -36.98
CA GLY A 576 79.12 -16.59 -36.87
C GLY A 576 78.61 -15.20 -36.47
N ALA A 577 77.30 -14.98 -36.57
CA ALA A 577 76.66 -13.68 -36.33
C ALA A 577 76.92 -13.08 -34.93
N ASP A 578 77.19 -13.93 -33.95
CA ASP A 578 77.48 -13.55 -32.56
C ASP A 578 78.99 -13.40 -32.28
N GLY A 579 79.84 -13.50 -33.32
CA GLY A 579 81.31 -13.37 -33.24
C GLY A 579 82.09 -14.64 -32.91
N GLY A 580 81.42 -15.79 -32.70
CA GLY A 580 82.06 -17.08 -32.42
C GLY A 580 82.45 -17.91 -33.65
N PRO A 581 83.36 -18.89 -33.54
CA PRO A 581 83.75 -19.75 -34.66
C PRO A 581 82.62 -20.73 -35.05
N LEU A 582 82.11 -20.58 -36.27
CA LEU A 582 81.13 -21.48 -36.88
C LEU A 582 81.85 -22.65 -37.54
N ARG A 583 81.57 -23.89 -37.09
CA ARG A 583 82.01 -25.14 -37.73
C ARG A 583 80.81 -25.93 -38.23
N LEU A 584 80.71 -26.18 -39.53
CA LEU A 584 79.68 -27.04 -40.12
C LEU A 584 80.31 -28.34 -40.62
N SER A 585 79.68 -29.47 -40.30
CA SER A 585 80.07 -30.82 -40.72
C SER A 585 78.82 -31.55 -41.22
N ALA A 586 78.81 -32.00 -42.48
CA ALA A 586 77.68 -32.71 -43.08
C ALA A 586 78.13 -34.03 -43.68
N ASP A 587 77.42 -35.13 -43.34
CA ASP A 587 77.71 -36.50 -43.76
C ASP A 587 76.70 -37.03 -44.79
N PHE A 588 77.18 -37.70 -45.85
CA PHE A 588 76.36 -38.24 -46.94
C PHE A 588 76.49 -39.77 -47.08
N PRO A 589 75.44 -40.59 -46.82
CA PRO A 589 75.45 -42.06 -46.96
C PRO A 589 75.21 -42.56 -48.41
N PRO A 590 75.41 -43.86 -48.72
CA PRO A 590 75.38 -44.37 -50.10
C PRO A 590 73.99 -44.41 -50.75
N LEU A 591 74.02 -44.49 -52.08
CA LEU A 591 72.93 -44.18 -53.02
C LEU A 591 71.66 -45.03 -52.85
N THR A 592 70.59 -44.38 -52.40
CA THR A 592 69.18 -44.72 -52.70
C THR A 592 68.47 -43.45 -53.21
N PRO A 593 67.37 -43.54 -53.99
CA PRO A 593 66.82 -42.39 -54.72
C PRO A 593 66.35 -41.25 -53.79
N PRO A 594 66.45 -39.98 -54.21
CA PRO A 594 66.66 -38.87 -53.28
C PRO A 594 65.36 -38.25 -52.75
N SER A 595 65.26 -38.12 -51.42
CA SER A 595 64.35 -37.15 -50.77
C SER A 595 64.82 -36.64 -49.40
N SER A 596 66.10 -36.86 -49.04
CA SER A 596 66.72 -36.34 -47.81
C SER A 596 67.91 -35.41 -48.12
N SER A 597 67.63 -34.21 -48.62
CA SER A 597 68.62 -33.14 -48.71
C SER A 597 68.90 -32.56 -47.31
N SER A 598 70.03 -32.95 -46.72
CA SER A 598 70.56 -32.34 -45.49
C SER A 598 71.06 -30.92 -45.74
N SER A 599 70.14 -29.95 -45.72
CA SER A 599 70.48 -28.53 -45.86
C SER A 599 71.27 -28.04 -44.64
N SER A 600 72.56 -27.81 -44.80
CA SER A 600 73.33 -26.95 -43.90
C SER A 600 73.38 -25.56 -44.52
N SER A 601 72.74 -24.58 -43.89
CA SER A 601 72.84 -23.20 -44.33
C SER A 601 74.25 -22.69 -44.04
N LEU A 602 74.94 -22.17 -45.06
CA LEU A 602 76.06 -21.28 -44.80
C LEU A 602 75.50 -20.06 -44.05
N GLY A 603 75.86 -19.93 -42.77
CA GLY A 603 75.52 -18.74 -41.99
C GLY A 603 76.02 -17.48 -42.68
N ARG A 604 75.32 -16.35 -42.49
CA ARG A 604 75.67 -15.05 -43.09
C ARG A 604 76.92 -14.48 -42.44
N ALA A 605 78.05 -15.06 -42.81
CA ALA A 605 79.36 -14.98 -42.18
C ALA A 605 80.47 -15.07 -43.24
N PRO A 606 81.63 -14.41 -43.05
CA PRO A 606 82.80 -14.70 -43.85
C PRO A 606 83.30 -16.12 -43.55
N VAL A 607 83.43 -16.95 -44.59
CA VAL A 607 84.04 -18.29 -44.48
C VAL A 607 85.54 -18.12 -44.64
N HIS A 608 86.31 -18.55 -43.64
CA HIS A 608 87.76 -18.36 -43.61
C HIS A 608 88.52 -19.62 -44.06
N THR A 609 87.96 -20.81 -43.83
CA THR A 609 88.54 -22.10 -44.29
C THR A 609 87.45 -23.06 -44.76
N PHE A 610 87.75 -23.83 -45.81
CA PHE A 610 86.89 -24.85 -46.42
C PHE A 610 87.73 -26.10 -46.67
N ALA A 611 87.29 -27.27 -46.19
CA ALA A 611 87.97 -28.54 -46.42
C ALA A 611 86.98 -29.68 -46.61
N VAL A 612 87.24 -30.56 -47.58
CA VAL A 612 86.46 -31.80 -47.76
C VAL A 612 87.31 -32.97 -47.27
N ARG A 613 86.71 -33.84 -46.45
CA ARG A 613 87.29 -35.13 -46.06
C ARG A 613 86.31 -36.24 -46.44
N TYR A 614 86.83 -37.30 -47.02
CA TYR A 614 86.09 -38.54 -47.27
C TYR A 614 86.97 -39.71 -46.85
N VAL A 615 86.35 -40.88 -46.61
CA VAL A 615 87.05 -42.06 -46.09
C VAL A 615 86.83 -43.23 -47.04
N ASP A 616 87.60 -43.25 -48.13
CA ASP A 616 87.79 -44.40 -49.02
C ASP A 616 89.01 -44.15 -49.93
N ASP A 617 89.91 -45.13 -50.08
CA ASP A 617 91.11 -45.00 -50.93
C ASP A 617 90.85 -45.37 -52.41
N THR A 618 89.59 -45.65 -52.79
CA THR A 618 89.19 -46.18 -54.10
C THR A 618 88.42 -45.20 -55.00
N SER A 619 88.08 -44.01 -54.52
CA SER A 619 87.35 -42.99 -55.29
C SER A 619 88.02 -41.60 -55.23
N GLN A 620 87.73 -40.76 -56.23
CA GLN A 620 88.32 -39.41 -56.34
C GLN A 620 87.25 -38.33 -56.50
N LEU A 621 87.40 -37.21 -55.78
CA LEU A 621 86.63 -35.99 -56.03
C LEU A 621 87.02 -35.40 -57.39
N SER A 622 86.07 -35.29 -58.32
CA SER A 622 86.31 -34.80 -59.69
C SER A 622 85.84 -33.37 -59.94
N GLY A 623 84.94 -32.82 -59.11
CA GLY A 623 84.59 -31.40 -59.17
C GLY A 623 83.65 -30.87 -58.09
N VAL A 624 83.58 -29.54 -58.01
CA VAL A 624 82.71 -28.78 -57.08
C VAL A 624 82.06 -27.62 -57.84
N ARG A 625 80.76 -27.34 -57.59
CA ARG A 625 80.01 -26.21 -58.18
C ARG A 625 79.12 -25.49 -57.16
N LEU A 626 79.19 -24.16 -57.11
CA LEU A 626 78.27 -23.28 -56.38
C LEU A 626 77.66 -22.23 -57.32
N ALA A 627 76.37 -21.96 -57.20
CA ALA A 627 75.72 -20.83 -57.85
C ALA A 627 75.92 -19.55 -57.02
N SER A 628 76.28 -18.45 -57.68
CA SER A 628 76.54 -17.15 -57.06
C SER A 628 76.10 -16.02 -58.00
N ALA A 629 76.21 -14.78 -57.55
CA ALA A 629 75.77 -13.59 -58.27
C ALA A 629 76.85 -12.50 -58.28
N ALA A 630 77.17 -12.01 -59.48
CA ALA A 630 78.13 -10.93 -59.70
C ALA A 630 77.52 -9.84 -60.60
N VAL A 631 78.02 -8.61 -60.46
CA VAL A 631 77.68 -7.51 -61.38
C VAL A 631 78.41 -7.77 -62.71
N PRO A 632 77.71 -7.86 -63.85
CA PRO A 632 78.32 -8.23 -65.13
C PRO A 632 79.28 -7.13 -65.64
N SER A 633 80.45 -7.54 -66.14
CA SER A 633 81.43 -6.67 -66.77
C SER A 633 81.32 -6.72 -68.31
N SER A 634 81.78 -5.66 -68.98
CA SER A 634 81.45 -5.37 -70.39
C SER A 634 82.19 -6.19 -71.46
N SER A 635 82.77 -7.35 -71.13
CA SER A 635 83.72 -8.07 -72.01
C SER A 635 83.50 -9.59 -72.15
N SER A 636 82.31 -10.11 -71.83
CA SER A 636 81.96 -11.54 -71.95
C SER A 636 81.06 -11.84 -73.17
N PRO A 637 81.30 -12.89 -73.99
CA PRO A 637 80.59 -13.09 -75.27
C PRO A 637 79.14 -13.61 -75.20
N SER A 638 78.58 -13.77 -74.00
CA SER A 638 77.23 -14.34 -73.79
C SER A 638 76.50 -13.56 -72.71
N PRO A 639 75.21 -13.21 -72.89
CA PRO A 639 74.42 -12.57 -71.84
C PRO A 639 74.20 -13.56 -70.69
N LEU A 640 74.63 -13.19 -69.49
CA LEU A 640 74.33 -13.96 -68.29
C LEU A 640 72.84 -13.88 -67.97
N ALA A 641 72.24 -15.00 -67.56
CA ALA A 641 70.88 -15.00 -67.05
C ALA A 641 70.80 -14.08 -65.80
N PRO A 642 69.71 -13.32 -65.60
CA PRO A 642 69.57 -12.46 -64.43
C PRO A 642 69.59 -13.29 -63.14
N ALA A 643 70.12 -12.71 -62.05
CA ALA A 643 70.14 -13.29 -60.71
C ALA A 643 69.11 -12.59 -59.78
N PRO A 644 67.80 -12.85 -59.92
CA PRO A 644 66.74 -12.18 -59.15
C PRO A 644 66.65 -12.59 -57.68
N TRP A 645 67.67 -13.25 -57.13
CA TRP A 645 67.75 -13.78 -55.75
C TRP A 645 68.65 -12.94 -54.81
N VAL A 646 69.11 -11.76 -55.24
CA VAL A 646 69.91 -10.82 -54.43
C VAL A 646 69.04 -9.63 -53.98
N GLU A 647 69.23 -9.15 -52.74
CA GLU A 647 68.37 -8.18 -52.03
C GLU A 647 69.00 -6.78 -51.76
N VAL A 648 68.16 -5.75 -51.50
CA VAL A 648 68.54 -4.35 -51.20
C VAL A 648 67.52 -3.69 -50.23
N CYS A 649 67.94 -2.93 -49.21
CA CYS A 649 67.12 -2.56 -48.03
C CYS A 649 66.85 -1.03 -47.83
N SER A 650 65.89 -0.66 -46.96
CA SER A 650 65.52 0.74 -46.64
C SER A 650 65.16 0.97 -45.15
N CYS A 651 65.75 1.97 -44.46
CA CYS A 651 65.75 2.07 -42.99
C CYS A 651 64.70 3.00 -42.34
N PRO A 652 64.13 2.67 -41.15
CA PRO A 652 63.13 3.51 -40.46
C PRO A 652 63.73 4.69 -39.66
N ARG A 653 62.91 5.72 -39.35
CA ARG A 653 63.32 6.98 -38.67
C ARG A 653 64.03 6.82 -37.32
N ALA A 654 63.72 5.78 -36.54
CA ALA A 654 64.39 5.52 -35.27
C ALA A 654 65.80 4.92 -35.46
N PHE A 655 66.17 4.52 -36.68
CA PHE A 655 67.39 3.78 -37.01
C PHE A 655 68.18 4.37 -38.20
N ALA A 656 69.42 3.88 -38.42
CA ALA A 656 70.28 4.30 -39.55
C ALA A 656 71.22 3.18 -40.05
N GLY A 657 71.47 3.09 -41.36
CA GLY A 657 72.41 2.12 -41.99
C GLY A 657 72.15 1.85 -43.49
N ARG A 658 72.89 0.90 -44.11
CA ARG A 658 72.52 0.26 -45.42
C ARG A 658 71.73 -1.03 -45.21
N LEU A 659 71.97 -1.69 -44.08
CA LEU A 659 71.24 -2.84 -43.58
C LEU A 659 70.56 -2.50 -42.23
N CYS A 660 70.75 -1.27 -41.72
CA CYS A 660 70.05 -0.59 -40.62
C CYS A 660 70.47 -1.09 -39.22
N GLU A 661 71.17 -0.27 -38.40
CA GLU A 661 71.95 -0.82 -37.27
C GLU A 661 72.17 0.08 -35.99
N SER A 662 71.42 1.17 -35.72
CA SER A 662 71.62 2.07 -34.54
C SER A 662 70.37 2.90 -34.12
N CYS A 663 70.35 3.71 -33.02
CA CYS A 663 69.17 4.45 -32.47
C CYS A 663 69.24 6.00 -32.52
N ALA A 664 68.08 6.71 -32.48
CA ALA A 664 67.94 8.18 -32.61
C ALA A 664 67.48 8.95 -31.33
N PRO A 665 67.72 10.29 -31.20
CA PRO A 665 67.40 11.09 -29.99
C PRO A 665 65.92 11.42 -29.77
N GLY A 666 65.51 11.56 -28.50
CA GLY A 666 64.09 11.68 -28.12
C GLY A 666 63.37 10.33 -28.06
N PHE A 667 64.10 9.25 -28.36
CA PHE A 667 63.69 7.87 -28.26
C PHE A 667 64.62 7.13 -27.28
N THR A 668 64.06 6.23 -26.49
CA THR A 668 64.75 5.27 -25.63
C THR A 668 64.85 3.92 -26.30
N ARG A 669 65.87 3.12 -26.02
CA ARG A 669 65.75 1.68 -26.28
C ARG A 669 64.56 1.11 -25.52
N GLU A 670 63.83 0.22 -26.18
CA GLU A 670 62.78 -0.58 -25.55
C GLU A 670 63.40 -1.60 -24.58
N THR A 671 64.49 -2.25 -25.02
CA THR A 671 65.31 -3.15 -24.21
C THR A 671 66.65 -2.48 -23.86
N PRO A 672 66.90 -2.17 -22.57
CA PRO A 672 68.16 -1.55 -22.16
C PRO A 672 69.37 -2.38 -22.62
N ARG A 673 70.24 -1.76 -23.44
CA ARG A 673 71.58 -2.25 -23.88
C ARG A 673 71.62 -3.42 -24.87
N GLY A 674 70.57 -3.68 -25.66
CA GLY A 674 70.43 -4.89 -26.50
C GLY A 674 71.21 -5.02 -27.85
N GLY A 675 72.24 -4.22 -28.13
CA GLY A 675 73.05 -4.37 -29.37
C GLY A 675 72.42 -3.76 -30.66
N PRO A 676 72.94 -4.07 -31.87
CA PRO A 676 72.45 -3.51 -33.12
C PRO A 676 70.97 -3.82 -33.36
N LEU A 677 70.57 -5.06 -33.05
CA LEU A 677 69.22 -5.63 -33.20
C LEU A 677 68.13 -5.00 -32.30
N ALA A 678 68.49 -4.15 -31.33
CA ALA A 678 67.55 -3.66 -30.34
C ALA A 678 66.80 -2.36 -30.74
N PRO A 679 65.47 -2.28 -30.58
CA PRO A 679 64.62 -1.19 -31.08
C PRO A 679 64.53 0.04 -30.15
N CYS A 680 63.99 1.16 -30.68
CA CYS A 680 63.96 2.48 -30.04
C CYS A 680 62.58 3.19 -30.14
N VAL A 681 62.06 3.78 -29.04
CA VAL A 681 60.67 4.28 -28.83
C VAL A 681 60.61 5.65 -28.08
N PRO A 682 59.64 6.56 -28.32
CA PRO A 682 59.63 7.92 -27.74
C PRO A 682 59.04 8.04 -26.30
N CYS A 683 59.31 9.16 -25.61
CA CYS A 683 58.89 9.48 -24.23
C CYS A 683 57.43 10.00 -24.08
N THR A 684 56.76 9.77 -22.93
CA THR A 684 55.34 10.12 -22.70
C THR A 684 54.99 10.57 -21.26
N CYS A 685 55.12 11.88 -20.94
CA CYS A 685 54.92 12.41 -19.57
C CYS A 685 53.96 13.63 -19.48
N HIS A 686 52.98 13.72 -20.39
CA HIS A 686 51.95 14.78 -20.48
C HIS A 686 52.42 16.24 -20.29
N GLN A 687 53.68 16.55 -20.62
CA GLN A 687 54.34 17.87 -20.42
C GLN A 687 54.54 18.27 -18.96
N HIS A 688 54.25 17.38 -18.01
CA HIS A 688 54.55 17.54 -16.59
C HIS A 688 55.92 16.93 -16.18
N GLY A 689 56.71 16.36 -17.13
CA GLY A 689 58.10 15.89 -16.94
C GLY A 689 58.84 15.32 -18.20
N PRO A 690 60.13 14.89 -18.09
CA PRO A 690 60.94 14.23 -19.16
C PRO A 690 61.22 12.72 -18.93
N CYS A 691 61.90 12.02 -19.88
CA CYS A 691 62.26 10.57 -19.76
C CYS A 691 63.68 10.18 -20.29
N HIS A 692 64.13 8.94 -20.04
CA HIS A 692 65.53 8.46 -20.20
C HIS A 692 65.76 7.44 -21.35
N PRO A 693 66.84 7.55 -22.17
CA PRO A 693 67.00 6.87 -23.47
C PRO A 693 67.38 5.37 -23.43
N GLU A 694 67.40 4.75 -22.27
CA GLU A 694 67.48 3.29 -22.13
C GLU A 694 66.43 2.74 -21.12
N THR A 695 65.51 3.56 -20.56
CA THR A 695 64.56 3.09 -19.50
C THR A 695 63.17 3.75 -19.42
N GLY A 696 62.91 4.93 -20.01
CA GLY A 696 61.55 5.42 -20.27
C GLY A 696 60.68 6.05 -19.16
N THR A 697 61.02 6.03 -17.86
CA THR A 697 60.15 6.54 -16.77
C THR A 697 60.01 8.08 -16.71
N CYS A 698 58.85 8.56 -16.24
CA CYS A 698 58.47 9.97 -16.05
C CYS A 698 58.46 10.42 -14.57
N ASP A 699 58.48 11.74 -14.34
CA ASP A 699 58.46 12.41 -13.02
C ASP A 699 57.40 13.53 -13.05
N CYS A 700 56.52 13.63 -12.05
CA CYS A 700 55.23 14.36 -12.16
C CYS A 700 55.08 15.57 -11.22
N SER A 701 54.35 16.59 -11.69
CA SER A 701 54.19 17.90 -11.03
C SER A 701 52.73 18.41 -10.98
N ASP A 702 52.51 19.65 -10.56
CA ASP A 702 51.24 20.40 -10.73
C ASP A 702 49.97 19.84 -10.03
N PHE A 703 50.14 19.16 -8.89
CA PHE A 703 49.06 18.45 -8.18
C PHE A 703 48.37 17.35 -9.03
N THR A 704 49.07 16.90 -10.09
CA THR A 704 48.70 15.75 -10.88
C THR A 704 49.29 14.46 -10.29
N ALA A 705 48.71 13.31 -10.64
CA ALA A 705 49.15 11.99 -10.22
C ALA A 705 49.03 10.96 -11.34
N GLY A 706 49.90 9.96 -11.33
CA GLY A 706 49.97 8.87 -12.31
C GLY A 706 51.41 8.51 -12.67
N THR A 707 51.61 7.47 -13.49
CA THR A 707 52.93 7.17 -14.10
C THR A 707 53.21 8.03 -15.33
N THR A 708 52.18 8.70 -15.85
CA THR A 708 52.24 9.63 -16.99
C THR A 708 51.76 11.05 -16.65
N CYS A 709 51.31 11.28 -15.40
CA CYS A 709 50.85 12.54 -14.82
C CYS A 709 49.43 12.98 -15.25
N GLU A 710 48.46 12.07 -15.16
CA GLU A 710 47.16 12.17 -15.86
C GLU A 710 45.90 12.53 -15.02
N GLN A 711 45.98 12.63 -13.69
CA GLN A 711 44.80 12.86 -12.82
C GLN A 711 45.00 13.97 -11.77
N CYS A 712 43.95 14.74 -11.44
CA CYS A 712 43.95 15.65 -10.28
C CYS A 712 43.85 14.86 -8.96
N LEU A 713 44.57 15.32 -7.93
CA LEU A 713 44.54 14.74 -6.58
C LEU A 713 43.17 14.92 -5.86
N GLU A 714 42.77 13.97 -5.00
CA GLU A 714 41.49 14.04 -4.26
C GLU A 714 41.32 15.33 -3.43
N GLY A 715 40.08 15.83 -3.38
CA GLY A 715 39.74 17.11 -2.75
C GLY A 715 40.03 18.34 -3.63
N TYR A 716 40.57 18.13 -4.84
CA TYR A 716 40.71 19.12 -5.90
C TYR A 716 39.78 18.77 -7.08
N TYR A 717 39.29 19.80 -7.78
CA TYR A 717 38.49 19.70 -8.99
C TYR A 717 39.17 20.48 -10.12
N GLY A 718 39.10 19.98 -11.35
CA GLY A 718 39.90 20.51 -12.46
C GLY A 718 40.12 19.51 -13.60
N ASN A 719 41.13 19.74 -14.45
CA ASN A 719 41.45 18.90 -15.61
C ASN A 719 42.98 18.80 -15.84
N ALA A 720 43.60 17.74 -15.32
CA ALA A 720 45.04 17.49 -15.35
C ALA A 720 45.64 17.12 -16.73
N LEU A 721 44.85 17.12 -17.82
CA LEU A 721 45.32 16.74 -19.16
C LEU A 721 45.70 17.94 -20.04
N ILE A 722 45.59 19.17 -19.53
CA ILE A 722 45.82 20.40 -20.31
C ILE A 722 47.32 20.75 -20.35
N GLY A 723 48.09 20.33 -19.35
CA GLY A 723 49.54 20.54 -19.29
C GLY A 723 49.91 21.86 -18.61
N THR A 724 49.11 22.36 -17.65
CA THR A 724 49.39 23.64 -16.96
C THR A 724 49.36 23.55 -15.43
N PRO A 725 50.13 24.38 -14.70
CA PRO A 725 50.15 24.38 -13.23
C PRO A 725 48.83 24.78 -12.53
N GLY A 726 47.86 25.32 -13.28
CA GLY A 726 46.59 25.82 -12.75
C GLY A 726 45.42 24.82 -12.87
N ASP A 727 45.72 23.60 -13.33
CA ASP A 727 44.74 22.64 -13.83
C ASP A 727 43.84 22.03 -12.75
N CYS A 728 44.27 22.01 -11.47
CA CYS A 728 43.53 21.40 -10.34
C CYS A 728 43.36 22.39 -9.15
N ARG A 729 42.15 22.54 -8.58
CA ARG A 729 41.80 23.55 -7.54
C ARG A 729 40.99 22.99 -6.36
N PRO A 730 41.15 23.47 -5.10
CA PRO A 730 40.55 22.83 -3.92
C PRO A 730 39.04 23.11 -3.71
N CYS A 731 38.32 22.13 -3.17
CA CYS A 731 36.87 22.19 -2.90
C CYS A 731 36.46 23.08 -1.69
N PRO A 732 35.43 23.96 -1.81
CA PRO A 732 34.98 24.87 -0.75
C PRO A 732 33.90 24.27 0.19
N CYS A 733 34.02 23.00 0.55
CA CYS A 733 33.03 22.26 1.35
C CYS A 733 33.51 21.98 2.79
N PRO A 734 32.60 21.97 3.79
CA PRO A 734 32.97 21.73 5.19
C PRO A 734 33.60 20.33 5.35
N GLY A 735 34.84 20.29 5.83
CA GLY A 735 35.64 19.06 5.96
C GLY A 735 36.42 18.66 4.70
N ARG A 736 36.53 19.53 3.67
CA ARG A 736 37.11 19.21 2.35
C ARG A 736 36.43 18.02 1.66
N THR A 737 35.14 17.81 1.92
CA THR A 737 34.35 16.79 1.23
C THR A 737 34.31 17.07 -0.28
N SER A 738 34.10 16.01 -1.06
CA SER A 738 34.04 16.09 -2.52
C SER A 738 32.98 17.09 -2.99
N CYS A 739 33.31 17.80 -4.06
CA CYS A 739 32.48 18.83 -4.65
C CYS A 739 32.43 18.66 -6.17
N ALA A 740 31.32 19.06 -6.78
CA ALA A 740 31.16 19.10 -8.22
C ALA A 740 30.85 20.54 -8.64
N GLN A 741 31.47 20.99 -9.72
CA GLN A 741 31.15 22.28 -10.34
C GLN A 741 30.06 22.09 -11.39
N ILE A 742 28.95 22.81 -11.25
CA ILE A 742 27.87 22.79 -12.23
C ILE A 742 28.32 23.58 -13.47
N THR A 743 28.38 22.90 -14.61
CA THR A 743 28.94 23.45 -15.87
C THR A 743 28.20 24.66 -16.42
N GLN A 744 26.92 24.84 -16.07
CA GLN A 744 26.07 25.93 -16.56
C GLN A 744 26.12 27.20 -15.71
N THR A 745 26.27 27.08 -14.38
CA THR A 745 26.25 28.22 -13.44
C THR A 745 27.63 28.54 -12.87
N GLY A 746 28.59 27.63 -13.03
CA GLY A 746 29.90 27.69 -12.37
C GLY A 746 29.84 27.45 -10.86
N GLU A 747 28.65 27.21 -10.29
CA GLU A 747 28.46 27.02 -8.85
C GLU A 747 28.99 25.66 -8.40
N VAL A 748 29.76 25.66 -7.30
CA VAL A 748 30.35 24.46 -6.73
C VAL A 748 29.46 23.97 -5.60
N VAL A 749 28.85 22.80 -5.81
CA VAL A 749 27.93 22.18 -4.86
C VAL A 749 28.63 21.02 -4.14
N CYS A 750 28.45 20.95 -2.83
CA CYS A 750 28.95 19.85 -2.01
C CYS A 750 28.10 18.62 -2.26
N THR A 751 28.68 17.56 -2.83
CA THR A 751 27.92 16.34 -3.19
C THR A 751 27.61 15.47 -1.97
N ASN A 752 28.35 15.64 -0.87
CA ASN A 752 28.18 14.89 0.37
C ASN A 752 28.11 15.84 1.58
N CYS A 753 26.93 15.96 2.19
CA CYS A 753 26.72 16.67 3.46
C CYS A 753 26.79 15.70 4.66
N PRO A 754 27.38 16.10 5.80
CA PRO A 754 27.30 15.33 7.04
C PRO A 754 25.85 15.17 7.55
N ALA A 755 25.52 14.01 8.11
CA ALA A 755 24.16 13.66 8.56
C ALA A 755 23.54 14.70 9.50
N GLY A 756 22.23 14.95 9.34
CA GLY A 756 21.48 15.96 10.10
C GLY A 756 21.67 17.39 9.62
N ARG A 757 22.39 17.62 8.50
CA ARG A 757 22.61 18.94 7.89
C ARG A 757 22.10 18.99 6.46
N ALA A 758 21.47 20.12 6.08
CA ALA A 758 20.86 20.33 4.78
C ALA A 758 21.23 21.69 4.15
N GLY A 759 21.04 21.81 2.84
CA GLY A 759 21.29 23.00 2.02
C GLY A 759 22.53 22.91 1.12
N VAL A 760 22.64 23.81 0.14
CA VAL A 760 23.68 23.82 -0.92
C VAL A 760 25.14 23.82 -0.42
N ARG A 761 25.37 24.19 0.85
CA ARG A 761 26.66 24.13 1.55
C ARG A 761 26.52 23.52 2.95
N CYS A 762 25.53 22.64 3.14
CA CYS A 762 25.25 21.93 4.39
C CYS A 762 25.04 22.86 5.61
N GLN A 763 24.37 24.00 5.40
CA GLN A 763 24.35 25.13 6.34
C GLN A 763 23.19 25.16 7.36
N LYS A 764 22.14 24.34 7.18
CA LYS A 764 20.97 24.27 8.09
C LYS A 764 20.88 22.90 8.75
N CYS A 765 20.14 22.79 9.87
CA CYS A 765 19.71 21.49 10.37
C CYS A 765 18.60 20.91 9.50
N GLU A 766 18.53 19.59 9.46
CA GLU A 766 17.45 18.80 8.83
C GLU A 766 16.16 18.87 9.66
N ASP A 767 14.99 18.73 9.02
CA ASP A 767 13.69 18.83 9.69
C ASP A 767 13.51 17.77 10.79
N GLY A 768 12.80 18.14 11.86
CA GLY A 768 12.70 17.34 13.09
C GLY A 768 13.94 17.45 14.02
N SER A 769 14.98 18.17 13.60
CA SER A 769 16.14 18.52 14.43
C SER A 769 16.26 20.03 14.62
N HIS A 770 16.84 20.45 15.76
CA HIS A 770 17.11 21.85 16.07
C HIS A 770 18.58 22.07 16.44
N GLY A 771 19.12 23.24 16.08
CA GLY A 771 20.52 23.60 16.30
C GLY A 771 20.97 24.80 15.47
N ASP A 772 22.25 25.12 15.57
CA ASP A 772 22.93 26.12 14.74
C ASP A 772 24.30 25.54 14.31
N PRO A 773 24.33 24.77 13.21
CA PRO A 773 25.45 23.91 12.85
C PRO A 773 26.67 24.67 12.31
N LEU A 774 26.52 25.98 12.03
CA LEU A 774 27.58 26.90 11.60
C LEU A 774 27.82 28.07 12.58
N GLY A 775 27.04 28.21 13.65
CA GLY A 775 27.20 29.26 14.66
C GLY A 775 26.84 30.67 14.15
N GLN A 776 25.85 30.78 13.26
CA GLN A 776 25.46 32.08 12.67
C GLN A 776 24.68 32.98 13.64
N ALA A 777 24.01 32.40 14.63
CA ALA A 777 23.19 33.10 15.62
C ALA A 777 23.73 32.97 17.06
N GLY A 778 24.93 32.40 17.25
CA GLY A 778 25.54 32.21 18.56
C GLY A 778 26.63 31.13 18.58
N PRO A 779 26.99 30.57 19.74
CA PRO A 779 27.91 29.44 19.80
C PRO A 779 27.36 28.25 18.99
N VAL A 780 28.25 27.53 18.30
CA VAL A 780 27.88 26.41 17.42
C VAL A 780 27.13 25.34 18.22
N ARG A 781 25.91 25.02 17.80
CA ARG A 781 25.06 24.00 18.41
C ARG A 781 24.78 22.92 17.38
N ALA A 782 25.28 21.71 17.61
CA ALA A 782 25.00 20.57 16.75
C ALA A 782 23.49 20.31 16.66
N CYS A 783 23.04 19.78 15.51
CA CYS A 783 21.64 19.46 15.28
C CYS A 783 21.23 18.27 16.16
N ALA A 784 20.26 18.49 17.06
CA ALA A 784 19.71 17.48 17.95
C ALA A 784 18.22 17.27 17.66
N ARG A 785 17.71 16.04 17.79
CA ARG A 785 16.27 15.76 17.64
C ARG A 785 15.45 16.43 18.75
N CYS A 786 14.25 16.84 18.40
CA CYS A 786 13.32 17.46 19.34
C CYS A 786 12.60 16.43 20.23
N ASP A 787 12.35 16.80 21.49
CA ASP A 787 11.83 15.89 22.53
C ASP A 787 10.54 16.44 23.16
N CYS A 788 9.42 16.02 22.59
CA CYS A 788 8.06 16.42 22.97
C CYS A 788 7.32 15.35 23.80
N SER A 789 8.04 14.63 24.67
CA SER A 789 7.49 13.59 25.58
C SER A 789 6.71 12.45 24.88
N GLY A 790 6.92 12.24 23.57
CA GLY A 790 6.14 11.32 22.75
C GLY A 790 4.71 11.79 22.42
N ASN A 791 4.42 13.08 22.60
CA ASN A 791 3.12 13.73 22.38
C ASN A 791 3.17 14.73 21.20
N ALA A 792 4.03 14.48 20.20
CA ALA A 792 4.07 15.22 18.93
C ALA A 792 4.38 14.26 17.76
N ASP A 793 3.94 14.62 16.55
CA ASP A 793 4.12 13.78 15.35
C ASP A 793 5.57 13.85 14.81
N PRO A 794 6.27 12.70 14.71
CA PRO A 794 7.65 12.65 14.21
C PRO A 794 7.78 12.90 12.69
N ASN A 795 6.69 12.81 11.93
CA ASN A 795 6.68 13.05 10.47
C ASN A 795 6.20 14.45 10.09
N ALA A 796 5.69 15.23 11.05
CA ALA A 796 5.17 16.58 10.79
C ALA A 796 6.29 17.60 10.58
N VAL A 797 6.36 18.22 9.40
CA VAL A 797 7.28 19.34 9.14
C VAL A 797 7.05 20.45 10.17
N GLY A 798 8.13 20.91 10.79
CA GLY A 798 8.09 21.89 11.88
C GLY A 798 7.45 21.38 13.18
N THR A 799 7.70 20.13 13.60
CA THR A 799 7.35 19.60 14.95
C THR A 799 7.77 20.57 16.07
N CYS A 800 8.94 21.17 15.88
CA CYS A 800 9.64 22.03 16.83
C CYS A 800 10.34 23.18 16.11
N HIS A 801 10.69 24.22 16.86
CA HIS A 801 11.40 25.36 16.30
C HIS A 801 12.89 25.06 16.05
N HIS A 802 13.33 25.15 14.79
CA HIS A 802 14.66 24.75 14.28
C HIS A 802 15.89 25.34 15.01
N LEU A 803 15.74 26.42 15.80
CA LEU A 803 16.82 27.01 16.61
C LEU A 803 16.71 26.75 18.12
N THR A 804 15.54 26.36 18.64
CA THR A 804 15.27 26.34 20.10
C THR A 804 14.68 25.03 20.61
N GLY A 805 14.18 24.14 19.75
CA GLY A 805 13.68 22.81 20.14
C GLY A 805 12.32 22.79 20.82
N ARG A 806 11.74 23.96 21.15
CA ARG A 806 10.37 24.09 21.69
C ARG A 806 9.37 23.37 20.78
N CYS A 807 8.55 22.51 21.37
CA CYS A 807 7.49 21.80 20.70
C CYS A 807 6.37 22.78 20.33
N LEU A 808 6.08 22.92 19.04
CA LEU A 808 5.08 23.87 18.55
C LEU A 808 3.70 23.21 18.33
N LYS A 809 3.64 21.87 18.38
CA LYS A 809 2.46 21.06 18.05
C LYS A 809 2.30 19.91 19.04
N CYS A 810 1.62 20.16 20.17
CA CYS A 810 1.29 19.13 21.17
C CYS A 810 -0.01 18.41 20.82
N LEU A 811 -0.01 17.08 20.95
CA LEU A 811 -1.13 16.19 20.59
C LEU A 811 -1.77 15.54 21.83
N GLY A 812 -2.99 15.03 21.67
CA GLY A 812 -3.67 14.23 22.71
C GLY A 812 -4.18 15.01 23.92
N HIS A 813 -4.61 16.28 23.72
CA HIS A 813 -5.04 17.20 24.79
C HIS A 813 -3.98 17.40 25.88
N THR A 814 -2.71 17.46 25.45
CA THR A 814 -1.55 17.77 26.31
C THR A 814 -1.01 19.16 26.03
N GLU A 815 -0.35 19.75 27.02
CA GLU A 815 0.26 21.08 26.96
C GLU A 815 1.55 21.13 27.79
N GLY A 816 2.28 22.24 27.69
CA GLY A 816 3.63 22.42 28.26
C GLY A 816 4.69 22.56 27.16
N GLU A 817 5.90 22.96 27.54
CA GLU A 817 7.01 23.18 26.57
C GLU A 817 7.45 21.87 25.87
N ARG A 818 7.12 20.72 26.49
CA ARG A 818 7.36 19.37 26.00
C ARG A 818 6.08 18.52 26.03
N CYS A 819 4.91 19.15 26.03
CA CYS A 819 3.61 18.47 25.99
C CYS A 819 3.38 17.50 27.17
N GLU A 820 3.82 17.87 28.37
CA GLU A 820 3.98 17.00 29.55
C GLU A 820 2.77 16.90 30.51
N ARG A 821 1.72 17.71 30.35
CA ARG A 821 0.55 17.72 31.26
C ARG A 821 -0.78 17.77 30.51
N CYS A 822 -1.88 17.32 31.13
CA CYS A 822 -3.22 17.42 30.54
C CYS A 822 -3.73 18.87 30.50
N GLN A 823 -4.41 19.23 29.42
CA GLN A 823 -5.08 20.52 29.25
C GLN A 823 -6.25 20.69 30.24
N GLN A 824 -6.60 21.94 30.54
CA GLN A 824 -7.66 22.27 31.50
C GLN A 824 -9.03 21.75 31.03
N GLY A 825 -9.84 21.19 31.94
CA GLY A 825 -11.09 20.48 31.61
C GLY A 825 -10.90 18.99 31.26
N PHE A 826 -9.66 18.48 31.27
CA PHE A 826 -9.33 17.07 31.10
C PHE A 826 -8.63 16.53 32.36
N TYR A 827 -8.85 15.25 32.67
CA TYR A 827 -8.23 14.52 33.78
C TYR A 827 -7.51 13.25 33.29
N GLY A 828 -6.39 12.89 33.90
CA GLY A 828 -5.58 11.74 33.49
C GLY A 828 -4.08 11.91 33.74
N ASP A 829 -3.26 11.22 32.94
CA ASP A 829 -1.79 11.19 33.04
C ASP A 829 -1.15 11.31 31.64
N ALA A 830 -0.71 12.52 31.29
CA ALA A 830 -0.11 12.87 30.01
C ALA A 830 1.25 12.20 29.72
N LEU A 831 1.93 11.70 30.74
CA LEU A 831 3.23 11.03 30.61
C LEU A 831 3.10 9.52 30.43
N ASN A 832 1.93 8.94 30.72
CA ASN A 832 1.73 7.49 30.60
C ASN A 832 1.65 7.04 29.14
N GLN A 833 2.77 6.54 28.62
CA GLN A 833 2.91 6.09 27.24
C GLN A 833 2.11 4.81 26.89
N THR A 834 1.50 4.13 27.87
CA THR A 834 0.77 2.86 27.64
C THR A 834 -0.73 3.04 27.37
N MET A 835 -1.30 4.23 27.61
CA MET A 835 -2.72 4.51 27.35
C MET A 835 -2.94 5.33 26.09
N THR A 836 -3.88 4.88 25.25
CA THR A 836 -4.30 5.55 24.00
C THR A 836 -5.06 6.86 24.22
N GLN A 837 -5.73 7.02 25.36
CA GLN A 837 -6.29 8.30 25.82
C GLN A 837 -5.74 8.66 27.20
N LYS A 838 -4.60 9.35 27.18
CA LYS A 838 -3.85 9.82 28.36
C LYS A 838 -4.63 10.84 29.20
N CYS A 839 -5.35 11.74 28.54
CA CYS A 839 -6.16 12.81 29.13
C CYS A 839 -7.62 12.69 28.64
N LYS A 840 -8.59 12.67 29.56
CA LYS A 840 -10.02 12.42 29.28
C LYS A 840 -10.87 13.61 29.75
N SER A 841 -11.87 13.99 28.97
CA SER A 841 -12.73 15.16 29.28
C SER A 841 -13.58 14.95 30.54
N CYS A 842 -13.76 16.02 31.33
CA CYS A 842 -14.69 16.10 32.44
C CYS A 842 -16.16 16.10 31.95
N SER A 843 -16.99 15.19 32.46
CA SER A 843 -18.41 15.08 32.07
C SER A 843 -19.35 15.32 33.27
N CYS A 844 -19.43 16.56 33.73
CA CYS A 844 -20.31 16.97 34.82
C CYS A 844 -21.65 17.47 34.26
N SER A 845 -22.78 16.94 34.73
CA SER A 845 -24.13 17.41 34.36
C SER A 845 -24.38 18.80 34.95
N PRO A 846 -24.58 19.85 34.14
CA PRO A 846 -24.75 21.19 34.69
C PRO A 846 -26.04 21.33 35.53
N ALA A 847 -27.07 20.50 35.30
CA ALA A 847 -28.34 20.57 36.04
C ALA A 847 -28.21 20.06 37.48
N GLY A 848 -27.19 19.25 37.73
CA GLY A 848 -26.92 18.60 39.00
C GLY A 848 -25.59 18.98 39.63
N THR A 849 -24.81 19.90 39.04
CA THR A 849 -23.48 20.30 39.54
C THR A 849 -23.57 21.68 40.22
N SER A 850 -22.81 21.83 41.31
CA SER A 850 -22.70 23.07 42.09
C SER A 850 -21.38 23.78 41.76
N GLY A 851 -21.48 24.92 41.06
CA GLY A 851 -20.33 25.70 40.58
C GLY A 851 -20.24 25.78 39.05
N PRO A 852 -19.25 26.51 38.50
CA PRO A 852 -19.06 26.64 37.06
C PRO A 852 -18.80 25.27 36.41
N GLY A 853 -19.62 24.93 35.42
CA GLY A 853 -19.64 23.61 34.79
C GLY A 853 -18.30 23.19 34.16
N GLY A 854 -18.03 21.88 34.17
CA GLY A 854 -16.88 21.28 33.47
C GLY A 854 -15.59 21.14 34.30
N GLN A 855 -15.49 21.74 35.49
CA GLN A 855 -14.36 21.48 36.38
C GLN A 855 -14.57 20.20 37.20
N CYS A 856 -13.78 19.17 36.87
CA CYS A 856 -13.68 17.94 37.64
C CYS A 856 -12.24 17.75 38.16
N HIS A 857 -12.07 16.91 39.19
CA HIS A 857 -10.75 16.70 39.79
C HIS A 857 -9.73 16.12 38.77
N PRO A 858 -8.55 16.75 38.55
CA PRO A 858 -7.63 16.45 37.42
C PRO A 858 -7.05 15.04 37.32
N GLN A 859 -7.33 14.17 38.29
CA GLN A 859 -6.87 12.78 38.32
C GLN A 859 -8.02 11.76 38.48
N THR A 860 -9.19 12.16 39.00
CA THR A 860 -10.26 11.22 39.40
C THR A 860 -11.59 11.47 38.69
N GLY A 861 -11.78 12.64 38.09
CA GLY A 861 -12.95 12.90 37.24
C GLY A 861 -14.29 13.02 37.97
N HIS A 862 -14.31 13.31 39.28
CA HIS A 862 -15.53 13.48 40.06
C HIS A 862 -16.00 14.95 40.04
N CYS A 863 -17.32 15.15 40.02
CA CYS A 863 -18.02 16.43 39.95
C CYS A 863 -18.72 16.77 41.28
N HIS A 864 -18.92 18.04 41.58
CA HIS A 864 -19.53 18.49 42.84
C HIS A 864 -21.06 18.59 42.76
N CYS A 865 -21.82 17.60 43.25
CA CYS A 865 -23.27 17.53 43.03
C CYS A 865 -24.16 18.44 43.90
N LEU A 866 -25.35 18.77 43.37
CA LEU A 866 -26.46 19.51 44.01
C LEU A 866 -27.33 18.60 44.93
N PRO A 867 -28.14 19.19 45.84
CA PRO A 867 -28.98 18.43 46.79
C PRO A 867 -29.99 17.49 46.11
N ASN A 868 -30.16 16.29 46.68
CA ASN A 868 -31.02 15.20 46.17
C ASN A 868 -30.64 14.65 44.78
N VAL A 869 -29.45 14.98 44.28
CA VAL A 869 -28.88 14.50 43.01
C VAL A 869 -27.68 13.57 43.30
N GLY A 870 -27.44 12.57 42.44
CA GLY A 870 -26.31 11.65 42.59
C GLY A 870 -25.74 11.14 41.27
N GLY A 871 -24.50 10.62 41.32
CA GLY A 871 -23.72 10.19 40.16
C GLY A 871 -22.28 10.74 40.23
N ARG A 872 -21.36 10.23 39.41
CA ARG A 872 -20.02 10.85 39.25
C ARG A 872 -20.12 12.20 38.54
N ASP A 873 -21.09 12.23 37.65
CA ASP A 873 -21.55 13.24 36.70
C ASP A 873 -22.79 13.99 37.20
N CYS A 874 -23.35 13.67 38.37
CA CYS A 874 -24.52 14.33 38.94
C CYS A 874 -25.77 14.37 38.02
N SER A 875 -26.02 13.33 37.23
CA SER A 875 -27.06 13.34 36.18
C SER A 875 -28.46 12.86 36.60
N ARG A 876 -28.65 12.37 37.84
CA ARG A 876 -29.90 11.68 38.23
C ARG A 876 -30.36 11.99 39.65
N CYS A 877 -31.69 12.03 39.83
CA CYS A 877 -32.34 12.12 41.13
C CYS A 877 -32.12 10.87 41.99
N LEU A 878 -32.10 11.07 43.31
CA LEU A 878 -32.23 9.98 44.28
C LEU A 878 -33.68 9.44 44.32
N VAL A 879 -33.85 8.18 44.74
CA VAL A 879 -35.15 7.49 44.75
C VAL A 879 -36.15 8.19 45.68
N GLY A 880 -37.39 8.37 45.23
CA GLY A 880 -38.42 9.15 45.93
C GLY A 880 -38.46 10.63 45.53
N PHE A 881 -37.56 11.05 44.64
CA PHE A 881 -37.53 12.36 44.02
C PHE A 881 -37.61 12.23 42.49
N PHE A 882 -38.16 13.26 41.85
CA PHE A 882 -38.35 13.35 40.42
C PHE A 882 -38.04 14.78 39.95
N HIS A 883 -37.99 14.99 38.63
CA HIS A 883 -37.85 16.32 38.02
C HIS A 883 -36.56 17.03 38.48
N LEU A 884 -35.41 16.61 37.95
CA LEU A 884 -34.11 17.26 38.16
C LEU A 884 -34.13 18.67 37.53
N GLN A 885 -34.16 19.71 38.37
CA GLN A 885 -34.15 21.11 37.95
C GLN A 885 -32.76 21.73 38.11
N PRO A 886 -32.24 22.44 37.08
CA PRO A 886 -30.98 23.18 37.17
C PRO A 886 -30.95 24.11 38.38
N GLY A 887 -29.86 24.06 39.15
CA GLY A 887 -29.66 24.91 40.34
C GLY A 887 -30.53 24.61 41.55
N HIS A 888 -31.52 23.71 41.46
CA HIS A 888 -32.44 23.37 42.57
C HIS A 888 -32.45 21.88 42.93
N GLY A 889 -31.94 20.99 42.07
CA GLY A 889 -31.93 19.55 42.33
C GLY A 889 -33.29 18.91 42.06
N CYS A 890 -33.66 17.88 42.82
CA CYS A 890 -34.88 17.09 42.56
C CYS A 890 -35.99 17.30 43.59
N GLN A 891 -37.24 17.28 43.12
CA GLN A 891 -38.47 17.48 43.91
C GLN A 891 -39.05 16.15 44.43
N GLY A 892 -39.67 16.15 45.62
CA GLY A 892 -40.30 14.96 46.21
C GLY A 892 -41.59 14.52 45.52
N CYS A 893 -41.83 13.20 45.45
CA CYS A 893 -42.95 12.59 44.73
C CYS A 893 -44.37 12.86 45.30
N ASP A 894 -44.49 12.96 46.63
CA ASP A 894 -45.74 13.13 47.40
C ASP A 894 -46.86 12.11 47.06
N CYS A 895 -46.53 10.82 47.03
CA CYS A 895 -47.48 9.73 46.79
C CYS A 895 -48.43 9.50 47.98
N ASN A 896 -49.74 9.34 47.71
CA ASN A 896 -50.73 9.07 48.74
C ASN A 896 -50.50 7.69 49.38
N SER A 897 -50.22 7.66 50.69
CA SER A 897 -49.85 6.44 51.42
C SER A 897 -50.96 5.39 51.53
N ILE A 898 -52.22 5.76 51.28
CA ILE A 898 -53.37 4.84 51.32
C ILE A 898 -53.62 4.25 49.93
N GLY A 899 -53.62 5.07 48.88
CA GLY A 899 -53.95 4.64 47.52
C GLY A 899 -52.74 4.20 46.67
N SER A 900 -51.51 4.49 47.07
CA SER A 900 -50.28 4.05 46.41
C SER A 900 -49.64 2.82 47.08
N SER A 901 -48.83 2.06 46.33
CA SER A 901 -48.09 0.90 46.83
C SER A 901 -46.71 1.25 47.42
N SER A 902 -46.11 2.38 47.05
CA SER A 902 -44.78 2.81 47.53
C SER A 902 -44.61 4.33 47.45
N THR A 903 -43.55 4.86 48.07
CA THR A 903 -43.13 6.27 47.92
C THR A 903 -42.34 6.54 46.63
N ALA A 904 -41.99 5.50 45.87
CA ALA A 904 -41.31 5.66 44.58
C ALA A 904 -42.32 6.09 43.52
N CYS A 905 -41.97 7.15 42.79
CA CYS A 905 -42.69 7.62 41.60
C CYS A 905 -41.77 7.62 40.38
N HIS A 906 -42.38 7.81 39.21
CA HIS A 906 -41.64 7.93 37.96
C HIS A 906 -40.72 9.18 37.97
N PRO A 907 -39.40 9.06 37.66
CA PRO A 907 -38.39 10.09 37.92
C PRO A 907 -38.53 11.38 37.08
N ILE A 908 -39.45 11.41 36.11
CA ILE A 908 -39.72 12.57 35.25
C ILE A 908 -41.15 13.10 35.47
N THR A 909 -42.15 12.22 35.47
CA THR A 909 -43.58 12.62 35.50
C THR A 909 -44.17 12.70 36.91
N GLY A 910 -43.44 12.23 37.93
CA GLY A 910 -43.91 12.23 39.30
C GLY A 910 -45.13 11.33 39.53
N MET A 911 -45.40 10.37 38.64
CA MET A 911 -46.56 9.49 38.75
C MET A 911 -46.29 8.35 39.71
N CYS A 912 -47.13 8.22 40.71
CA CYS A 912 -47.05 7.20 41.76
C CYS A 912 -47.68 5.88 41.31
N ILE A 913 -47.26 4.77 41.92
CA ILE A 913 -47.77 3.44 41.59
C ILE A 913 -49.07 3.20 42.36
N CYS A 914 -50.21 3.20 41.66
CA CYS A 914 -51.54 3.12 42.29
C CYS A 914 -52.01 1.68 42.58
N ARG A 915 -52.83 1.53 43.63
CA ARG A 915 -53.49 0.26 43.99
C ARG A 915 -54.70 -0.02 43.09
N ALA A 916 -55.17 -1.26 43.07
CA ALA A 916 -56.26 -1.69 42.20
C ALA A 916 -57.54 -0.83 42.38
N GLY A 917 -58.08 -0.33 41.26
CA GLY A 917 -59.27 0.52 41.25
C GLY A 917 -59.03 2.00 41.59
N VAL A 918 -57.79 2.41 41.88
CA VAL A 918 -57.38 3.79 42.20
C VAL A 918 -56.72 4.45 40.98
N GLU A 919 -56.93 5.75 40.81
CA GLU A 919 -56.31 6.58 39.77
C GLU A 919 -55.90 7.98 40.31
N GLY A 920 -55.29 8.81 39.45
CA GLY A 920 -54.69 10.10 39.81
C GLY A 920 -53.15 10.03 39.95
N ARG A 921 -52.43 11.15 39.73
CA ARG A 921 -50.94 11.19 39.78
C ARG A 921 -50.40 10.75 41.14
N GLN A 922 -51.11 11.12 42.21
CA GLN A 922 -50.78 10.79 43.59
C GLN A 922 -51.53 9.55 44.11
N CYS A 923 -52.40 8.92 43.28
CA CYS A 923 -53.24 7.78 43.66
C CYS A 923 -54.26 8.09 44.77
N ASP A 924 -55.07 9.13 44.57
CA ASP A 924 -55.97 9.72 45.56
C ASP A 924 -57.47 9.51 45.28
N SER A 925 -57.84 9.07 44.07
CA SER A 925 -59.24 8.95 43.61
C SER A 925 -59.60 7.53 43.16
N CYS A 926 -60.88 7.15 43.22
CA CYS A 926 -61.35 5.88 42.64
C CYS A 926 -61.69 6.03 41.17
N ARG A 927 -61.31 5.03 40.36
CA ARG A 927 -61.65 5.00 38.93
C ARG A 927 -63.15 4.80 38.67
N ALA A 928 -63.62 5.29 37.54
CA ALA A 928 -65.01 5.10 37.10
C ALA A 928 -65.42 3.61 37.11
N GLY A 929 -66.63 3.33 37.61
CA GLY A 929 -67.13 1.98 37.86
C GLY A 929 -66.66 1.35 39.18
N PHE A 930 -65.93 2.08 40.02
CA PHE A 930 -65.47 1.64 41.34
C PHE A 930 -65.92 2.63 42.44
N PHE A 931 -65.91 2.19 43.69
CA PHE A 931 -66.32 2.96 44.87
C PHE A 931 -65.56 2.55 46.14
N SER A 932 -65.72 3.31 47.23
CA SER A 932 -65.14 3.04 48.54
C SER A 932 -63.59 2.99 48.55
N PHE A 933 -62.96 4.17 48.44
CA PHE A 933 -61.50 4.34 48.54
C PHE A 933 -60.96 3.80 49.88
N SER A 934 -59.92 2.98 49.83
CA SER A 934 -59.35 2.33 51.02
C SER A 934 -57.91 1.88 50.80
N SER A 935 -57.21 1.44 51.86
CA SER A 935 -55.86 0.86 51.78
C SER A 935 -55.78 -0.46 50.97
N ARG A 936 -56.93 -1.05 50.62
CA ARG A 936 -57.04 -2.20 49.70
C ARG A 936 -57.37 -1.79 48.26
N GLY A 937 -57.32 -0.49 47.95
CA GLY A 937 -57.82 0.07 46.69
C GLY A 937 -59.32 0.35 46.73
N CYS A 938 -59.92 0.50 45.55
CA CYS A 938 -61.37 0.71 45.39
C CYS A 938 -62.07 -0.59 44.94
N ARG A 939 -63.35 -0.73 45.29
CA ARG A 939 -64.16 -1.92 44.97
C ARG A 939 -65.00 -1.69 43.72
N ALA A 940 -65.10 -2.68 42.84
CA ALA A 940 -65.92 -2.59 41.64
C ALA A 940 -67.42 -2.48 41.97
N CYS A 941 -68.14 -1.64 41.23
CA CYS A 941 -69.57 -1.41 41.44
C CYS A 941 -70.44 -2.62 41.05
N ASN A 942 -70.04 -3.43 40.07
CA ASN A 942 -70.74 -4.65 39.64
C ASN A 942 -72.27 -4.49 39.49
N CYS A 943 -72.69 -3.40 38.85
CA CYS A 943 -74.09 -3.17 38.51
C CYS A 943 -74.53 -4.08 37.36
N ASP A 944 -75.76 -4.58 37.39
CA ASP A 944 -76.29 -5.36 36.27
C ASP A 944 -76.49 -4.45 35.04
N PRO A 945 -75.89 -4.76 33.87
CA PRO A 945 -75.93 -3.87 32.71
C PRO A 945 -77.32 -3.79 32.05
N MET A 946 -78.22 -4.75 32.31
CA MET A 946 -79.59 -4.75 31.80
C MET A 946 -80.52 -4.01 32.76
N GLY A 947 -80.40 -4.29 34.06
CA GLY A 947 -81.22 -3.69 35.11
C GLY A 947 -80.81 -2.28 35.53
N SER A 948 -79.57 -1.85 35.24
CA SER A 948 -79.04 -0.55 35.71
C SER A 948 -78.99 0.53 34.64
N VAL A 949 -79.14 1.79 35.06
CA VAL A 949 -79.02 2.98 34.20
C VAL A 949 -77.55 3.26 33.84
N SER A 950 -76.63 3.01 34.77
CA SER A 950 -75.18 3.19 34.62
C SER A 950 -74.42 2.12 35.40
N MET A 951 -73.19 1.82 34.97
CA MET A 951 -72.26 0.96 35.70
C MET A 951 -71.65 1.65 36.94
N GLN A 952 -71.85 2.96 37.10
CA GLN A 952 -71.47 3.70 38.30
C GLN A 952 -72.53 3.55 39.39
N CYS A 953 -72.10 3.07 40.55
CA CYS A 953 -72.88 2.96 41.77
C CYS A 953 -72.65 4.18 42.69
N HIS A 954 -73.58 4.40 43.61
CA HIS A 954 -73.40 5.34 44.73
C HIS A 954 -72.25 4.93 45.65
N GLY A 955 -71.79 5.84 46.52
CA GLY A 955 -70.66 5.59 47.44
C GLY A 955 -70.84 4.46 48.46
N ASN A 956 -72.05 3.94 48.62
CA ASN A 956 -72.40 2.75 49.42
C ASN A 956 -72.42 1.43 48.60
N GLY A 957 -72.24 1.50 47.28
CA GLY A 957 -72.27 0.34 46.38
C GLY A 957 -73.63 0.02 45.76
N THR A 958 -74.68 0.83 45.93
CA THR A 958 -76.00 0.60 45.29
C THR A 958 -76.06 1.20 43.89
N CYS A 959 -76.63 0.45 42.95
CA CYS A 959 -76.78 0.83 41.54
C CYS A 959 -78.13 1.53 41.27
N HIS A 960 -78.18 2.36 40.23
CA HIS A 960 -79.40 3.06 39.81
C HIS A 960 -80.24 2.14 38.91
N CYS A 961 -81.38 1.66 39.37
CA CYS A 961 -82.18 0.67 38.64
C CYS A 961 -83.16 1.28 37.63
N ARG A 962 -83.34 0.58 36.51
CA ARG A 962 -84.38 0.85 35.51
C ARG A 962 -85.75 0.39 36.04
N GLN A 963 -86.83 0.95 35.49
CA GLN A 963 -88.19 0.69 35.93
C GLN A 963 -88.53 -0.81 35.82
N GLY A 964 -89.15 -1.38 36.88
CA GLY A 964 -89.45 -2.81 36.98
C GLY A 964 -88.32 -3.66 37.57
N PHE A 965 -87.09 -3.16 37.65
CA PHE A 965 -85.95 -3.82 38.31
C PHE A 965 -85.76 -3.31 39.75
N MET A 966 -85.30 -4.19 40.63
CA MET A 966 -84.99 -3.93 42.04
C MET A 966 -83.77 -4.73 42.52
N GLY A 967 -83.30 -4.43 43.73
CA GLY A 967 -82.10 -5.03 44.30
C GLY A 967 -80.90 -4.09 44.21
N TYR A 968 -79.90 -4.30 45.06
CA TYR A 968 -78.77 -3.37 45.21
C TYR A 968 -77.86 -3.31 43.98
N LYS A 969 -77.90 -4.34 43.11
CA LYS A 969 -77.26 -4.38 41.78
C LYS A 969 -78.24 -4.32 40.61
N CYS A 970 -79.53 -4.13 40.88
CA CYS A 970 -80.61 -4.17 39.90
C CYS A 970 -80.80 -5.52 39.19
N ASP A 971 -80.45 -6.60 39.91
CA ASP A 971 -80.37 -7.98 39.44
C ASP A 971 -81.71 -8.76 39.52
N LYS A 972 -82.82 -8.12 39.96
CA LYS A 972 -84.10 -8.79 40.26
C LYS A 972 -85.29 -7.99 39.78
N CYS A 973 -86.41 -8.65 39.52
CA CYS A 973 -87.67 -7.97 39.19
C CYS A 973 -88.42 -7.50 40.44
N GLN A 974 -89.12 -6.37 40.31
CA GLN A 974 -89.95 -5.78 41.36
C GLN A 974 -91.12 -6.70 41.75
N LEU A 975 -91.62 -6.59 42.99
CA LEU A 975 -92.77 -7.38 43.43
C LEU A 975 -93.99 -7.13 42.52
N ASN A 976 -94.70 -8.21 42.16
CA ASN A 976 -95.75 -8.24 41.13
C ASN A 976 -95.24 -8.03 39.67
N PHE A 977 -93.94 -8.18 39.42
CA PHE A 977 -93.36 -8.32 38.08
C PHE A 977 -92.66 -9.69 37.97
N TYR A 978 -92.63 -10.26 36.76
CA TYR A 978 -91.90 -11.49 36.42
C TYR A 978 -90.84 -11.21 35.35
N HIS A 979 -89.77 -12.00 35.33
CA HIS A 979 -88.72 -11.88 34.31
C HIS A 979 -89.18 -12.57 33.02
N ASN A 980 -89.50 -11.80 31.98
CA ASN A 980 -89.79 -12.35 30.67
C ASN A 980 -88.48 -12.75 29.97
N ARG A 981 -88.32 -14.04 29.66
CA ARG A 981 -87.10 -14.58 29.03
C ARG A 981 -86.94 -14.24 27.54
N ALA A 982 -88.00 -13.77 26.87
CA ALA A 982 -87.94 -13.38 25.46
C ALA A 982 -87.56 -11.89 25.29
N THR A 983 -87.99 -11.03 26.21
CA THR A 983 -87.68 -9.59 26.18
C THR A 983 -86.52 -9.21 27.11
N HIS A 984 -86.12 -10.09 28.03
CA HIS A 984 -85.16 -9.81 29.13
C HIS A 984 -85.55 -8.62 30.02
N HIS A 985 -86.84 -8.27 30.06
CA HIS A 985 -87.38 -7.21 30.91
C HIS A 985 -88.27 -7.80 32.03
N CYS A 986 -88.42 -7.01 33.10
CA CYS A 986 -89.36 -7.30 34.16
C CYS A 986 -90.74 -6.75 33.80
N GLU A 987 -91.73 -7.65 33.63
CA GLU A 987 -93.09 -7.34 33.14
C GLU A 987 -94.14 -7.61 34.23
N ALA A 988 -95.22 -6.82 34.28
CA ALA A 988 -96.20 -6.89 35.37
C ALA A 988 -97.08 -8.15 35.31
N CYS A 989 -97.36 -8.73 36.49
CA CYS A 989 -98.21 -9.92 36.64
C CYS A 989 -99.72 -9.58 36.47
N PRO A 990 -100.53 -10.47 35.87
CA PRO A 990 -101.98 -10.26 35.71
C PRO A 990 -102.78 -10.13 37.02
N ILE A 991 -103.92 -9.43 36.94
CA ILE A 991 -104.75 -8.96 38.07
C ILE A 991 -105.15 -10.08 39.05
N CYS A 992 -105.39 -11.31 38.58
CA CYS A 992 -105.75 -12.45 39.43
C CYS A 992 -104.73 -12.77 40.53
N TYR A 993 -103.45 -12.39 40.37
CA TYR A 993 -102.41 -12.65 41.37
C TYR A 993 -102.63 -11.87 42.68
N GLY A 994 -103.28 -10.70 42.62
CA GLY A 994 -103.61 -9.91 43.81
C GLY A 994 -104.67 -10.57 44.70
N LEU A 995 -105.73 -11.11 44.08
CA LEU A 995 -106.89 -11.69 44.79
C LEU A 995 -106.53 -12.93 45.63
N VAL A 996 -105.57 -13.74 45.17
CA VAL A 996 -105.10 -14.93 45.93
C VAL A 996 -104.27 -14.52 47.15
N LYS A 997 -103.47 -13.45 47.02
CA LYS A 997 -102.53 -12.97 48.05
C LYS A 997 -103.25 -12.52 49.34
N ASP A 998 -104.37 -11.83 49.21
CA ASP A 998 -105.13 -11.33 50.36
C ASP A 998 -105.91 -12.44 51.10
N LYS A 999 -106.46 -13.43 50.37
CA LYS A 999 -107.09 -14.62 50.97
C LYS A 999 -106.09 -15.46 51.77
N VAL A 1000 -104.86 -15.65 51.27
CA VAL A 1000 -103.79 -16.36 51.98
C VAL A 1000 -103.31 -15.58 53.21
N ARG A 1001 -103.28 -14.25 53.16
CA ARG A 1001 -102.88 -13.40 54.29
C ARG A 1001 -103.82 -13.55 55.49
N CYS A 1002 -105.14 -13.66 55.29
CA CYS A 1002 -106.09 -13.97 56.36
C CYS A 1002 -105.86 -15.37 56.97
N LEU A 1003 -105.59 -16.39 56.15
CA LEU A 1003 -105.38 -17.76 56.65
C LEU A 1003 -104.11 -17.88 57.51
N CYS A 1004 -103.04 -17.17 57.13
CA CYS A 1004 -101.78 -17.18 57.88
C CYS A 1004 -101.87 -16.54 59.28
N VAL A 1005 -102.68 -15.49 59.44
CA VAL A 1005 -102.87 -14.82 60.75
C VAL A 1005 -103.57 -15.73 61.75
N CYS A 1006 -104.58 -16.50 61.32
CA CYS A 1006 -105.26 -17.47 62.18
C CYS A 1006 -104.35 -18.63 62.63
N VAL A 1007 -103.40 -19.08 61.81
CA VAL A 1007 -102.44 -20.14 62.18
C VAL A 1007 -101.33 -19.61 63.09
N CYS A 1008 -100.88 -18.37 62.89
CA CYS A 1008 -99.86 -17.76 63.76
C CYS A 1008 -100.35 -17.51 65.21
N ALA A 1009 -101.66 -17.36 65.42
CA ALA A 1009 -102.25 -17.17 66.75
C ALA A 1009 -102.21 -18.44 67.64
N LEU A 1010 -102.02 -19.63 67.07
CA LEU A 1010 -101.96 -20.91 67.81
C LEU A 1010 -100.52 -21.37 68.14
N MET A 1011 -99.51 -20.84 67.46
CA MET A 1011 -98.09 -21.16 67.68
C MET A 1011 -97.52 -20.79 69.07
N PRO A 1012 -97.98 -19.75 69.79
CA PRO A 1012 -97.48 -19.45 71.14
C PRO A 1012 -97.85 -20.51 72.18
N ILE A 1013 -98.99 -21.20 72.01
CA ILE A 1013 -99.53 -22.18 72.96
C ILE A 1013 -98.84 -23.55 72.82
N LEU A 1014 -98.36 -23.89 71.62
CA LEU A 1014 -97.53 -25.08 71.39
C LEU A 1014 -96.06 -24.90 71.81
N ARG A 1015 -95.54 -23.66 71.84
CA ARG A 1015 -94.16 -23.39 72.28
C ARG A 1015 -93.97 -23.35 73.81
N THR A 1016 -95.01 -23.04 74.58
CA THR A 1016 -94.94 -23.11 76.06
C THR A 1016 -94.96 -24.56 76.57
N HIS A 1017 -95.69 -25.46 75.90
CA HIS A 1017 -95.69 -26.89 76.25
C HIS A 1017 -94.38 -27.63 75.92
N MET A 1018 -93.58 -27.11 75.00
CA MET A 1018 -92.29 -27.68 74.60
C MET A 1018 -91.07 -27.07 75.32
N LYS A 1019 -91.31 -26.06 76.17
CA LYS A 1019 -90.26 -25.45 77.03
C LYS A 1019 -90.13 -26.12 78.39
N HIS A 1020 -91.18 -26.81 78.87
CA HIS A 1020 -91.17 -27.52 80.15
C HIS A 1020 -90.50 -28.91 80.13
N THR A 1021 -90.05 -29.39 78.96
CA THR A 1021 -89.44 -30.72 78.78
C THR A 1021 -87.97 -30.69 78.35
N LEU A 1022 -87.34 -29.52 78.20
CA LEU A 1022 -85.90 -29.40 77.93
C LEU A 1022 -85.06 -28.93 79.13
N ASP A 1023 -85.66 -28.34 80.16
CA ASP A 1023 -84.95 -27.90 81.38
C ASP A 1023 -84.67 -29.05 82.39
N LEU A 1024 -84.63 -30.32 81.92
CA LEU A 1024 -84.38 -31.50 82.76
C LEU A 1024 -83.20 -32.39 82.30
N MET A 1025 -82.39 -31.96 81.32
CA MET A 1025 -81.12 -32.63 80.96
C MET A 1025 -80.03 -31.62 80.63
N GLY A 1026 -79.17 -31.27 81.59
CA GLY A 1026 -78.07 -30.32 81.32
C GLY A 1026 -77.16 -29.90 82.46
N ALA A 1027 -77.13 -30.61 83.59
CA ALA A 1027 -76.14 -30.34 84.64
C ALA A 1027 -74.85 -31.13 84.37
N LEU A 1028 -73.72 -30.44 84.12
CA LEU A 1028 -72.36 -30.71 84.66
C LEU A 1028 -71.26 -29.86 83.95
N ALA A 1029 -70.21 -29.50 84.70
CA ALA A 1029 -68.99 -28.73 84.31
C ALA A 1029 -69.24 -27.29 83.79
N GLN A 1030 -68.82 -26.18 84.43
CA GLN A 1030 -67.73 -25.85 85.38
C GLN A 1030 -66.29 -26.13 84.89
N CYS A 1031 -65.58 -25.06 84.48
CA CYS A 1031 -64.41 -24.54 85.22
C CYS A 1031 -63.89 -23.19 84.68
N SER A 1032 -63.26 -22.42 85.57
CA SER A 1032 -62.57 -21.11 85.42
C SER A 1032 -61.08 -21.32 85.82
N PRO A 1033 -60.07 -20.41 85.65
CA PRO A 1033 -60.17 -18.95 85.55
C PRO A 1033 -59.18 -18.18 84.63
N ARG A 1034 -59.29 -16.84 84.71
CA ARG A 1034 -58.41 -15.75 84.19
C ARG A 1034 -57.05 -15.67 84.95
N PRO A 1035 -56.13 -14.66 84.81
CA PRO A 1035 -56.09 -13.44 83.96
C PRO A 1035 -54.69 -13.01 83.34
N THR A 1036 -54.69 -11.88 82.60
CA THR A 1036 -53.62 -10.82 82.46
C THR A 1036 -52.16 -11.13 82.10
N TYR A 1037 -51.60 -10.46 81.07
CA TYR A 1037 -50.75 -9.24 81.20
C TYR A 1037 -50.27 -8.71 79.81
N SER A 1038 -49.50 -7.62 79.82
CA SER A 1038 -49.08 -6.76 78.68
C SER A 1038 -47.68 -7.06 78.11
N LEU A 1039 -47.31 -6.31 77.04
CA LEU A 1039 -45.95 -5.95 76.55
C LEU A 1039 -45.40 -6.59 75.24
N SER A 1040 -45.25 -5.69 74.24
CA SER A 1040 -44.10 -5.42 73.35
C SER A 1040 -43.19 -6.51 72.73
N LEU A 1041 -42.99 -6.34 71.41
CA LEU A 1041 -41.74 -6.42 70.60
C LEU A 1041 -41.14 -7.77 70.11
N SER A 1042 -41.02 -7.83 68.77
CA SER A 1042 -39.87 -8.26 67.92
C SER A 1042 -39.29 -9.70 67.88
N LEU A 1043 -39.29 -10.24 66.65
CA LEU A 1043 -38.26 -11.06 65.95
C LEU A 1043 -37.70 -12.39 66.53
N SER A 1044 -37.94 -13.49 65.80
CA SER A 1044 -36.95 -14.46 65.22
C SER A 1044 -37.73 -15.73 64.73
N LEU A 1045 -37.57 -16.39 63.58
CA LEU A 1045 -36.47 -16.80 62.67
C LEU A 1045 -36.00 -18.27 62.87
N SER A 1046 -36.45 -19.19 62.01
CA SER A 1046 -35.83 -20.51 61.67
C SER A 1046 -36.63 -21.17 60.51
N LEU A 1047 -36.06 -21.53 59.34
CA LEU A 1047 -35.37 -22.80 59.03
C LEU A 1047 -36.17 -24.08 59.40
N SER A 1048 -36.25 -25.16 58.62
CA SER A 1048 -35.53 -25.61 57.40
C SER A 1048 -36.55 -26.34 56.45
N LEU A 1049 -36.25 -27.13 55.40
CA LEU A 1049 -35.03 -27.72 54.79
C LEU A 1049 -35.28 -27.95 53.26
N SER A 1050 -34.29 -28.45 52.52
CA SER A 1050 -34.36 -28.83 51.09
C SER A 1050 -34.07 -30.32 50.84
N LEU A 1051 -34.68 -30.94 49.81
CA LEU A 1051 -34.15 -32.16 49.16
C LEU A 1051 -34.53 -32.20 47.67
N SER A 1052 -33.81 -33.00 46.87
CA SER A 1052 -33.70 -32.87 45.40
C SER A 1052 -33.56 -34.23 44.67
N LEU A 1053 -33.49 -34.20 43.32
CA LEU A 1053 -33.29 -35.31 42.34
C LEU A 1053 -34.56 -36.15 42.00
N SER A 1054 -34.78 -36.67 40.77
CA SER A 1054 -34.02 -36.59 39.50
C SER A 1054 -34.81 -37.11 38.25
N LEU A 1055 -34.41 -36.64 37.06
CA LEU A 1055 -34.49 -37.26 35.70
C LEU A 1055 -35.84 -37.59 35.00
N SER A 1056 -36.27 -36.65 34.15
CA SER A 1056 -36.55 -36.72 32.67
C SER A 1056 -36.87 -38.02 31.88
N LEU A 1057 -37.64 -37.80 30.78
CA LEU A 1057 -38.01 -38.63 29.61
C LEU A 1057 -39.16 -39.66 29.81
N SER A 1058 -40.10 -39.86 28.87
CA SER A 1058 -40.25 -39.38 27.47
C SER A 1058 -41.71 -39.26 26.99
N LEU A 1059 -41.93 -38.52 25.89
CA LEU A 1059 -43.21 -38.37 25.16
C LEU A 1059 -43.78 -39.69 24.61
N SER A 1060 -45.10 -39.90 24.72
CA SER A 1060 -46.01 -40.16 23.56
C SER A 1060 -47.47 -40.39 23.99
N LEU A 1061 -48.43 -39.72 23.32
CA LEU A 1061 -49.88 -40.02 23.20
C LEU A 1061 -50.66 -40.42 24.49
N SER A 1062 -51.45 -39.56 25.15
CA SER A 1062 -52.73 -38.93 24.74
C SER A 1062 -54.00 -39.63 25.26
N LEU A 1063 -54.65 -38.98 26.24
CA LEU A 1063 -56.09 -38.96 26.58
C LEU A 1063 -56.84 -40.27 26.92
N SER A 1064 -57.21 -40.40 28.20
CA SER A 1064 -58.57 -40.74 28.69
C SER A 1064 -58.66 -40.17 30.13
N LEU A 1065 -59.78 -39.71 30.69
CA LEU A 1065 -61.20 -39.86 30.32
C LEU A 1065 -61.90 -38.52 30.08
N LEU A 1066 -62.56 -38.41 28.94
CA LEU A 1066 -63.90 -37.84 28.87
C LEU A 1066 -64.83 -38.94 28.35
N GLN A 1067 -66.13 -38.84 28.66
CA GLN A 1067 -67.25 -39.66 28.15
C GLN A 1067 -67.48 -41.05 28.75
N LEU A 1068 -68.77 -41.31 29.02
CA LEU A 1068 -69.49 -42.46 28.45
C LEU A 1068 -71.01 -42.19 28.48
N VAL A 1069 -71.59 -41.87 27.33
CA VAL A 1069 -73.01 -42.13 27.00
C VAL A 1069 -73.03 -42.64 25.56
N PRO A 1070 -73.70 -43.77 25.26
CA PRO A 1070 -73.66 -44.39 23.94
C PRO A 1070 -74.66 -43.81 22.93
N ALA A 1071 -74.44 -44.23 21.69
CA ALA A 1071 -75.20 -44.05 20.47
C ALA A 1071 -76.74 -43.91 20.56
N ALA A 1072 -77.28 -43.02 19.72
CA ALA A 1072 -78.34 -43.34 18.76
C ALA A 1072 -78.36 -42.36 17.55
N CYS A 1073 -77.75 -42.83 16.45
CA CYS A 1073 -78.30 -42.79 15.08
C CYS A 1073 -78.57 -41.47 14.30
N THR A 1074 -77.66 -41.18 13.35
CA THR A 1074 -77.90 -41.07 11.86
C THR A 1074 -78.90 -40.03 11.31
N CYS A 1075 -78.70 -39.33 10.17
CA CYS A 1075 -77.65 -39.35 9.12
C CYS A 1075 -77.85 -38.17 8.11
N VAL A 1076 -76.78 -37.68 7.43
CA VAL A 1076 -76.68 -37.41 5.94
C VAL A 1076 -77.63 -36.33 5.32
N VAL A 1077 -77.25 -35.36 4.46
CA VAL A 1077 -75.97 -35.03 3.76
C VAL A 1077 -76.02 -33.67 3.01
N THR A 1078 -74.85 -33.05 2.70
CA THR A 1078 -74.60 -31.94 1.70
C THR A 1078 -75.35 -30.59 1.95
N ALA A 1079 -75.03 -29.40 1.42
CA ALA A 1079 -74.11 -28.86 0.40
C ALA A 1079 -74.07 -27.28 0.53
N PHE A 1080 -73.28 -26.44 -0.16
CA PHE A 1080 -72.09 -26.55 -1.05
C PHE A 1080 -71.34 -25.16 -1.05
N SER A 1081 -70.12 -25.04 -0.47
CA SER A 1081 -69.02 -24.14 -0.95
C SER A 1081 -69.21 -22.59 -1.02
N ASN A 1082 -68.21 -21.69 -1.21
CA ASN A 1082 -66.81 -21.79 -1.69
C ASN A 1082 -65.94 -20.56 -1.27
N PHE A 1083 -64.63 -20.78 -1.02
CA PHE A 1083 -63.42 -19.99 -1.41
C PHE A 1083 -63.14 -18.53 -0.94
N LEU A 1084 -61.84 -18.34 -0.59
CA LEU A 1084 -60.97 -17.15 -0.72
C LEU A 1084 -61.37 -15.83 -0.02
N PHE A 1085 -60.72 -15.52 1.12
CA PHE A 1085 -59.42 -14.83 1.14
C PHE A 1085 -58.73 -14.95 2.52
#